data_AF-A0A0F9KEJ1-F1
#
_entry.id   AF-A0A0F9KEJ1-F1
#
_cell.length_a   1.000
_cell.length_b   1.000
_cell.length_c   1.000
_cell.angle_alpha   90.00
_cell.angle_beta   90.00
_cell.angle_gamma   90.00
#
_symmetry.space_group_name_H-M   'P 1'
#
loop_
_entity.id
_entity.type
_entity.pdbx_description
1 polymer ?
#
loop_
_entity_poly.entity_id
_entity_poly.type
_entity_poly.pdbx_seq_one_letter_code
_entity_poly.pdbx_strand_id
1 'polypeptide(L)'
;GKKYGDIRKQASETVHGLTAHTIDALGERMETFLPGLASSKGTASRQFFNGLLPDGAELDPRIQKQANYPAGANFAGSNIGGGGTQVSVQRPYQPEFETLVEDTRVLMVNGLYKMIRDIKIGDEVIDKNGFPQKVIKTRHMGIPDKLVEIKTWGGKKLYATDWHKWPVWAWVHKCLCGCGQDVKPGRCFVLNHYKASCIPSGFKVVDGGAKPYRQRQRRIPNDYEPFQKLRSDEIKKGDFLVIPRKFEPIKPSVSLNQARLLGYYIAEGSISSSSFIELTFGIDEVETWVKDASKILDKLDIEKTITCDNERSVARLRFKHGSNKEGNSSLIYWLIQNGGESCYSKCMSGEVLRWPIKYKIELLRGMIRGDGSQVYAESVKDGYLGRQFQVTYYTASHVLADQLQIVLAQLGIPARIQYIKPGKGKSKNGKKFNRNEGWRIVVSNESSRRLADLIWDKVKYEPRKWSIRENCLIDDNYIYVPVSSAKIVKNKKKKAVINITVSGDKSYLVENVGTFNSPDRQQFPVHRILANRYWRLFYKLDPVIGNCVDMFAEMPWSDFQLTGEGVSGEIKESFEAMCEDTQILKILQFIVKEFLVIGEAAPHNFFDETKGIWTYIALHNPDQLEIIDAPFIKMDPVVEFIPDDRLRSVLTSNNYLLRKVREQMPPELISRLVARQNIPLSPINMTFLPRRLHPYDTRGTSIISRMWRILMYEDAIYNASIATARRHAGPIKVAKLGNPQTGWIPSQEHERKLLQLLSQAELDVNSWLVYHYGINFEMVGTTDRIMNISQHNEVIERIKLVALGISKGFLTGEVTYASSVTGLSVFLQRLRAMRDYFVSVWLLPKFFKPIAKINGWVKRDKNELEHRYRIKRSQREIETENRWIVPKIEWQKSLDHTTNSELIGAMQTLEGMGIKFSKTTKYAAVGKKFEDEINKIVEEQELEKKIKQDIDTEPPPVGAGGAPPIGGPKPPMPPPGGGGLPK
;
A
#
# COMPACT_ATOMS: atom_id res chain seq x y z
N GLY A 1 -9.46 21.24 77.71
CA GLY A 1 -10.36 22.41 77.69
C GLY A 1 -9.58 23.60 77.15
N LYS A 2 -10.15 24.28 76.13
CA LYS A 2 -9.76 25.56 75.48
C LYS A 2 -8.28 25.96 75.34
N LYS A 3 -8.03 26.57 74.16
CA LYS A 3 -6.91 27.44 73.69
C LYS A 3 -5.76 26.70 72.99
N TYR A 4 -5.64 26.92 71.67
CA TYR A 4 -4.97 28.05 70.98
C TYR A 4 -3.45 27.88 70.98
N GLY A 5 -2.86 27.90 69.78
CA GLY A 5 -1.43 27.77 69.51
C GLY A 5 -1.19 26.85 68.31
N ASP A 6 -1.51 27.26 67.09
CA ASP A 6 -0.68 28.04 66.17
C ASP A 6 0.46 27.28 65.46
N ILE A 7 0.27 27.19 64.14
CA ILE A 7 1.22 27.66 63.10
C ILE A 7 2.56 26.92 62.98
N ARG A 8 2.57 25.85 62.17
CA ARG A 8 3.41 25.64 60.95
C ARG A 8 3.46 24.14 60.60
N LYS A 9 3.11 23.80 59.35
CA LYS A 9 3.08 22.46 58.69
C LYS A 9 1.70 21.78 58.66
N GLN A 10 0.78 22.25 57.81
CA GLN A 10 -0.31 21.39 57.33
C GLN A 10 -0.95 22.00 56.07
N ALA A 11 -0.36 21.65 54.93
CA ALA A 11 -0.99 21.65 53.61
C ALA A 11 -0.25 20.57 52.79
N SER A 12 -0.39 19.30 53.21
CA SER A 12 0.09 18.13 52.48
C SER A 12 -0.81 16.93 52.83
N GLU A 13 -1.93 16.80 52.12
CA GLU A 13 -2.85 15.67 52.15
C GLU A 13 -3.04 15.22 50.68
N THR A 14 -2.35 14.16 50.25
CA THR A 14 -2.78 12.75 50.13
C THR A 14 -3.80 12.46 49.03
N VAL A 15 -3.53 11.41 48.24
CA VAL A 15 -4.44 10.27 48.02
C VAL A 15 -3.54 9.07 47.68
N HIS A 16 -3.08 8.23 48.61
CA HIS A 16 -3.83 7.14 49.23
C HIS A 16 -3.22 6.82 50.61
N GLY A 17 -3.99 7.07 51.67
CA GLY A 17 -3.55 6.93 53.05
C GLY A 17 -3.48 5.48 53.54
N LEU A 18 -2.29 4.90 53.54
CA LEU A 18 -1.96 3.73 54.36
C LEU A 18 -0.63 4.01 55.07
N THR A 19 -0.63 3.88 56.40
CA THR A 19 0.57 3.96 57.23
C THR A 19 1.32 2.63 57.19
N ALA A 20 2.64 2.63 57.44
CA ALA A 20 3.44 1.39 57.45
C ALA A 20 2.84 0.31 58.37
N HIS A 21 2.29 0.72 59.52
CA HIS A 21 1.62 -0.18 60.46
C HIS A 21 0.29 -0.74 59.93
N THR A 22 -0.44 -0.03 59.06
CA THR A 22 -1.64 -0.58 58.41
C THR A 22 -1.29 -1.52 57.26
N ILE A 23 -0.13 -1.34 56.63
CA ILE A 23 0.41 -2.27 55.62
C ILE A 23 0.85 -3.58 56.29
N ASP A 24 1.53 -3.50 57.45
CA ASP A 24 1.95 -4.69 58.19
C ASP A 24 0.74 -5.46 58.76
N ALA A 25 -0.26 -4.75 59.29
CA ALA A 25 -1.51 -5.37 59.75
C ALA A 25 -2.34 -5.96 58.59
N LEU A 26 -2.26 -5.37 57.38
CA LEU A 26 -2.82 -5.96 56.16
C LEU A 26 -2.04 -7.21 55.73
N GLY A 27 -0.72 -7.19 55.86
CA GLY A 27 0.16 -8.34 55.63
C GLY A 27 -0.17 -9.52 56.53
N GLU A 28 -0.27 -9.29 57.84
CA GLU A 28 -0.66 -10.33 58.81
C GLU A 28 -2.07 -10.87 58.55
N ARG A 29 -3.03 -9.99 58.18
CA ARG A 29 -4.38 -10.41 57.78
C ARG A 29 -4.39 -11.21 56.48
N MET A 30 -3.52 -10.89 55.53
CA MET A 30 -3.39 -11.62 54.28
C MET A 30 -2.74 -13.00 54.49
N GLU A 31 -1.79 -13.10 55.42
CA GLU A 31 -1.18 -14.37 55.85
C GLU A 31 -2.15 -15.26 56.63
N THR A 32 -3.03 -14.68 57.45
CA THR A 32 -4.11 -15.44 58.12
C THR A 32 -5.23 -15.84 57.17
N PHE A 33 -5.55 -15.02 56.16
CA PHE A 33 -6.60 -15.33 55.19
C PHE A 33 -6.14 -16.33 54.11
N LEU A 34 -4.84 -16.38 53.79
CA LEU A 34 -4.23 -17.28 52.79
C LEU A 34 -2.86 -17.79 53.25
N PRO A 35 -2.79 -18.73 54.19
CA PRO A 35 -1.51 -19.25 54.66
C PRO A 35 -0.82 -20.03 53.53
N GLY A 36 0.34 -19.54 53.07
CA GLY A 36 1.25 -20.29 52.19
C GLY A 36 1.55 -19.68 50.80
N LEU A 37 1.00 -18.52 50.44
CA LEU A 37 1.28 -17.89 49.15
C LEU A 37 2.60 -17.08 49.11
N ALA A 38 3.19 -16.78 50.27
CA ALA A 38 4.44 -16.02 50.40
C ALA A 38 5.72 -16.90 50.43
N SER A 39 5.64 -18.19 50.10
CA SER A 39 6.81 -19.08 50.03
C SER A 39 7.32 -19.18 48.59
N SER A 40 8.55 -18.70 48.35
CA SER A 40 9.21 -18.60 47.04
C SER A 40 9.63 -19.95 46.40
N LYS A 41 9.07 -21.08 46.86
CA LYS A 41 9.36 -22.41 46.31
C LYS A 41 8.09 -23.01 45.70
N GLY A 42 8.10 -23.09 44.36
CA GLY A 42 6.94 -23.31 43.47
C GLY A 42 6.25 -24.67 43.49
N THR A 43 5.93 -25.22 44.65
CA THR A 43 5.15 -26.46 44.79
C THR A 43 3.86 -26.30 45.61
N ALA A 44 3.64 -25.19 46.33
CA ALA A 44 2.47 -24.99 47.18
C ALA A 44 1.17 -24.59 46.43
N SER A 45 1.28 -23.97 45.24
CA SER A 45 0.11 -23.55 44.45
C SER A 45 -0.73 -24.74 43.94
N ARG A 46 -0.16 -25.95 43.91
CA ARG A 46 -0.85 -27.16 43.42
C ARG A 46 -1.79 -27.78 44.46
N GLN A 47 -1.51 -27.59 45.74
CA GLN A 47 -2.35 -28.13 46.83
C GLN A 47 -3.55 -27.21 47.12
N PHE A 48 -3.38 -25.90 46.96
CA PHE A 48 -4.46 -24.92 47.21
C PHE A 48 -5.65 -25.08 46.24
N PHE A 49 -5.38 -25.33 44.95
CA PHE A 49 -6.45 -25.47 43.95
C PHE A 49 -7.16 -26.82 43.94
N ASN A 50 -6.57 -27.86 44.54
CA ASN A 50 -7.19 -29.19 44.59
C ASN A 50 -8.27 -29.31 45.68
N GLY A 51 -8.28 -28.43 46.69
CA GLY A 51 -9.27 -28.45 47.79
C GLY A 51 -10.50 -27.58 47.56
N LEU A 52 -10.55 -26.80 46.48
CA LEU A 52 -11.63 -25.84 46.17
C LEU A 52 -12.55 -26.32 45.04
N LEU A 53 -12.30 -27.51 44.47
CA LEU A 53 -13.09 -28.09 43.39
C LEU A 53 -14.03 -29.18 43.95
N PRO A 54 -15.31 -29.22 43.55
CA PRO A 54 -16.19 -30.33 43.89
C PRO A 54 -15.67 -31.65 43.29
N ASP A 55 -15.92 -32.78 43.97
CA ASP A 55 -15.45 -34.10 43.55
C ASP A 55 -15.84 -34.40 42.09
N GLY A 56 -14.84 -34.54 41.23
CA GLY A 56 -14.98 -34.86 39.81
C GLY A 56 -14.62 -33.75 38.81
N ALA A 57 -14.22 -32.55 39.26
CA ALA A 57 -13.78 -31.46 38.38
C ALA A 57 -12.24 -31.39 38.25
N GLU A 58 -11.71 -31.47 37.02
CA GLU A 58 -10.30 -31.18 36.69
C GLU A 58 -10.16 -29.85 35.94
N LEU A 59 -9.10 -29.08 36.25
CA LEU A 59 -8.74 -27.82 35.57
C LEU A 59 -7.99 -28.08 34.24
N ASP A 60 -8.35 -27.32 33.20
CA ASP A 60 -7.82 -27.44 31.82
C ASP A 60 -6.28 -27.23 31.76
N PRO A 61 -5.50 -28.20 31.24
CA PRO A 61 -4.03 -28.16 31.21
C PRO A 61 -3.42 -27.09 30.27
N ARG A 62 -4.22 -26.31 29.53
CA ARG A 62 -3.71 -25.22 28.68
C ARG A 62 -3.38 -23.94 29.45
N ILE A 63 -3.99 -23.71 30.61
CA ILE A 63 -3.67 -22.54 31.45
C ILE A 63 -2.35 -22.76 32.21
N GLN A 64 -1.96 -24.00 32.45
CA GLN A 64 -0.71 -24.34 33.15
C GLN A 64 0.59 -24.09 32.35
N LYS A 65 0.53 -23.79 31.04
CA LYS A 65 1.73 -23.53 30.21
C LYS A 65 2.04 -22.07 29.92
N GLN A 66 1.13 -21.13 30.20
CA GLN A 66 1.42 -19.70 30.11
C GLN A 66 2.01 -19.10 31.40
N ALA A 67 2.11 -19.89 32.48
CA ALA A 67 2.65 -19.45 33.76
C ALA A 67 4.11 -19.90 34.02
N ASN A 68 4.82 -20.41 33.01
CA ASN A 68 6.23 -20.82 33.12
C ASN A 68 7.10 -20.13 32.06
N TYR A 69 7.33 -18.83 32.22
CA TYR A 69 8.58 -18.14 31.84
C TYR A 69 8.87 -17.08 32.92
N PRO A 70 10.15 -16.85 33.27
CA PRO A 70 10.53 -16.42 34.61
C PRO A 70 10.31 -14.91 34.82
N ALA A 71 9.69 -14.59 35.96
CA ALA A 71 9.85 -13.31 36.61
C ALA A 71 11.33 -13.10 36.96
N GLY A 72 11.94 -12.07 36.38
CA GLY A 72 13.35 -11.74 36.61
C GLY A 72 13.87 -10.67 35.66
N ALA A 73 13.11 -9.59 35.46
CA ALA A 73 13.61 -8.37 34.82
C ALA A 73 13.88 -7.32 35.90
N ASN A 74 14.98 -7.51 36.63
CA ASN A 74 15.60 -6.39 37.35
C ASN A 74 16.36 -5.54 36.32
N PHE A 75 16.04 -4.25 36.31
CA PHE A 75 16.87 -3.21 35.71
C PHE A 75 18.28 -3.28 36.30
N ALA A 76 19.29 -3.42 35.42
CA ALA A 76 20.67 -3.09 35.75
C ALA A 76 21.27 -2.35 34.55
N GLY A 77 21.74 -1.14 34.81
CA GLY A 77 22.39 -0.28 33.83
C GLY A 77 23.80 -0.72 33.47
N SER A 78 24.32 -0.05 32.45
CA SER A 78 25.74 0.17 32.16
C SER A 78 26.65 -1.06 32.09
N ASN A 79 26.95 -1.53 30.86
CA ASN A 79 28.34 -1.54 30.40
C ASN A 79 28.52 -1.83 28.91
N ILE A 80 29.63 -1.27 28.44
CA ILE A 80 30.18 -1.11 27.10
C ILE A 80 30.62 -2.44 26.46
N GLY A 81 30.51 -2.53 25.13
CA GLY A 81 31.45 -3.26 24.28
C GLY A 81 30.98 -4.62 23.74
N GLY A 82 30.74 -4.70 22.43
CA GLY A 82 30.56 -5.98 21.73
C GLY A 82 29.97 -5.82 20.33
N GLY A 83 30.83 -5.59 19.33
CA GLY A 83 30.46 -5.52 17.93
C GLY A 83 29.91 -6.85 17.41
N GLY A 84 28.64 -6.83 16.99
CA GLY A 84 28.02 -7.87 16.19
C GLY A 84 27.45 -7.24 14.93
N THR A 85 28.23 -7.23 13.86
CA THR A 85 27.83 -6.73 12.53
C THR A 85 26.69 -7.61 12.01
N GLN A 86 25.44 -7.19 12.22
CA GLN A 86 24.32 -7.73 11.44
C GLN A 86 24.46 -7.20 10.02
N VAL A 87 25.22 -7.93 9.21
CA VAL A 87 25.21 -7.75 7.75
C VAL A 87 23.84 -8.22 7.28
N SER A 88 22.88 -7.30 7.19
CA SER A 88 21.71 -7.53 6.35
C SER A 88 22.24 -7.71 4.94
N VAL A 89 22.21 -8.93 4.41
CA VAL A 89 22.47 -9.20 3.00
C VAL A 89 21.45 -8.40 2.19
N GLN A 90 21.84 -7.21 1.72
CA GLN A 90 21.07 -6.44 0.76
C GLN A 90 21.05 -7.25 -0.53
N ARG A 91 19.93 -7.95 -0.76
CA ARG A 91 19.65 -8.51 -2.07
C ARG A 91 19.43 -7.34 -3.05
N PRO A 92 19.94 -7.43 -4.28
CA PRO A 92 19.64 -6.43 -5.31
C PRO A 92 18.12 -6.33 -5.50
N TYR A 93 17.61 -5.10 -5.51
CA TYR A 93 16.20 -4.76 -5.72
C TYR A 93 15.76 -5.23 -7.11
N GLN A 94 15.21 -6.45 -7.21
CA GLN A 94 14.37 -6.83 -8.34
C GLN A 94 12.98 -6.28 -8.05
N PRO A 95 12.39 -5.47 -8.95
CA PRO A 95 11.18 -4.80 -8.58
C PRO A 95 10.03 -5.82 -8.56
N GLU A 96 9.46 -6.00 -7.37
CA GLU A 96 8.54 -7.09 -7.01
C GLU A 96 7.16 -6.81 -7.59
N PHE A 97 6.89 -7.27 -8.81
CA PHE A 97 5.61 -7.05 -9.47
C PHE A 97 4.81 -8.34 -9.65
N GLU A 98 3.53 -8.26 -9.32
CA GLU A 98 2.52 -9.30 -9.61
C GLU A 98 2.37 -9.40 -11.12
N THR A 99 3.04 -10.36 -11.76
CA THR A 99 3.11 -10.43 -13.22
C THR A 99 2.95 -11.85 -13.72
N LEU A 100 2.36 -11.94 -14.90
CA LEU A 100 2.15 -13.20 -15.62
C LEU A 100 3.02 -13.22 -16.86
N VAL A 101 3.31 -14.42 -17.34
CA VAL A 101 4.08 -14.61 -18.58
C VAL A 101 3.30 -14.08 -19.79
N GLU A 102 3.99 -13.48 -20.76
CA GLU A 102 3.40 -12.83 -21.95
C GLU A 102 2.46 -13.72 -22.80
N ASP A 103 2.67 -15.04 -22.80
CA ASP A 103 1.85 -16.02 -23.52
C ASP A 103 0.55 -16.41 -22.79
N THR A 104 0.31 -15.83 -21.62
CA THR A 104 -0.83 -16.19 -20.78
C THR A 104 -2.13 -15.71 -21.39
N ARG A 105 -3.14 -16.58 -21.50
CA ARG A 105 -4.44 -16.25 -22.11
C ARG A 105 -5.42 -15.72 -21.08
N VAL A 106 -5.99 -14.56 -21.36
CA VAL A 106 -6.99 -13.87 -20.53
C VAL A 106 -8.36 -13.98 -21.19
N LEU A 107 -9.39 -14.26 -20.39
CA LEU A 107 -10.76 -14.32 -20.87
C LEU A 107 -11.36 -12.92 -21.00
N MET A 108 -11.82 -12.61 -22.22
CA MET A 108 -12.46 -11.35 -22.55
C MET A 108 -13.99 -11.44 -22.38
N VAL A 109 -14.67 -10.31 -22.27
CA VAL A 109 -16.15 -10.26 -22.14
C VAL A 109 -16.88 -10.84 -23.35
N ASN A 110 -16.28 -10.77 -24.55
CA ASN A 110 -16.82 -11.37 -25.76
C ASN A 110 -16.73 -12.91 -25.79
N GLY A 111 -16.19 -13.54 -24.75
CA GLY A 111 -16.03 -14.98 -24.65
C GLY A 111 -14.78 -15.55 -25.28
N LEU A 112 -13.99 -14.73 -25.98
CA LEU A 112 -12.75 -15.15 -26.61
C LEU A 112 -11.56 -14.95 -25.67
N TYR A 113 -10.45 -15.59 -26.00
CA TYR A 113 -9.19 -15.43 -25.28
C TYR A 113 -8.27 -14.50 -26.03
N LYS A 114 -7.61 -13.61 -25.28
CA LYS A 114 -6.56 -12.74 -25.78
C LYS A 114 -5.28 -13.03 -25.00
N MET A 115 -4.13 -13.07 -25.67
CA MET A 115 -2.86 -13.17 -24.95
C MET A 115 -2.65 -11.89 -24.13
N ILE A 116 -2.09 -12.01 -22.94
CA ILE A 116 -1.90 -10.86 -22.03
C ILE A 116 -1.04 -9.76 -22.66
N ARG A 117 -0.12 -10.12 -23.56
CA ARG A 117 0.70 -9.18 -24.34
C ARG A 117 -0.07 -8.32 -25.33
N ASP A 118 -1.21 -8.81 -25.81
CA ASP A 118 -2.01 -8.15 -26.84
C ASP A 118 -3.13 -7.28 -26.24
N ILE A 119 -3.34 -7.36 -24.92
CA ILE A 119 -4.36 -6.59 -24.19
C ILE A 119 -4.02 -5.10 -24.21
N LYS A 120 -5.01 -4.27 -24.52
CA LYS A 120 -4.89 -2.81 -24.59
C LYS A 120 -5.71 -2.14 -23.49
N ILE A 121 -5.37 -0.90 -23.18
CA ILE A 121 -6.16 -0.06 -22.27
C ILE A 121 -7.55 0.14 -22.88
N GLY A 122 -8.59 -0.04 -22.07
CA GLY A 122 -9.99 0.01 -22.51
C GLY A 122 -10.60 -1.36 -22.86
N ASP A 123 -9.78 -2.41 -23.03
CA ASP A 123 -10.29 -3.77 -23.21
C ASP A 123 -11.11 -4.22 -21.99
N GLU A 124 -12.14 -5.05 -22.22
CA GLU A 124 -13.02 -5.57 -21.17
C GLU A 124 -12.73 -7.06 -20.89
N VAL A 125 -12.44 -7.37 -19.62
CA VAL A 125 -12.09 -8.71 -19.12
C VAL A 125 -13.11 -9.16 -18.07
N ILE A 126 -13.17 -10.47 -17.80
CA ILE A 126 -14.06 -11.02 -16.77
C ILE A 126 -13.27 -11.20 -15.46
N ASP A 127 -13.84 -10.75 -14.34
CA ASP A 127 -13.24 -10.84 -13.00
C ASP A 127 -13.37 -12.23 -12.34
N LYS A 128 -12.76 -12.40 -11.16
CA LYS A 128 -12.83 -13.67 -10.43
C LYS A 128 -14.25 -14.09 -10.07
N ASN A 129 -15.19 -13.14 -9.98
CA ASN A 129 -16.58 -13.34 -9.59
C ASN A 129 -17.51 -13.54 -10.80
N GLY A 130 -16.99 -13.39 -12.03
CA GLY A 130 -17.72 -13.56 -13.28
C GLY A 130 -18.35 -12.29 -13.85
N PHE A 131 -17.94 -11.11 -13.37
CA PHE A 131 -18.44 -9.81 -13.84
C PHE A 131 -17.44 -9.09 -14.77
N PRO A 132 -17.92 -8.25 -15.70
CA PRO A 132 -17.05 -7.51 -16.61
C PRO A 132 -16.29 -6.40 -15.90
N GLN A 133 -15.03 -6.18 -16.29
CA GLN A 133 -14.16 -5.12 -15.80
C GLN A 133 -13.33 -4.51 -16.92
N LYS A 134 -12.94 -3.24 -16.78
CA LYS A 134 -12.14 -2.51 -17.77
C LYS A 134 -10.65 -2.54 -17.43
N VAL A 135 -9.81 -2.74 -18.43
CA VAL A 135 -8.35 -2.63 -18.31
C VAL A 135 -7.96 -1.15 -18.30
N ILE A 136 -7.38 -0.71 -17.17
CA ILE A 136 -6.98 0.68 -16.93
C ILE A 136 -5.52 0.91 -17.37
N LYS A 137 -4.65 -0.08 -17.13
CA LYS A 137 -3.21 0.07 -17.38
C LYS A 137 -2.60 -1.26 -17.77
N THR A 138 -1.62 -1.23 -18.66
CA THR A 138 -0.76 -2.37 -19.01
C THR A 138 0.69 -1.98 -18.77
N ARG A 139 1.51 -2.92 -18.25
CA ARG A 139 2.95 -2.70 -17.99
C ARG A 139 3.75 -3.92 -18.41
N HIS A 140 4.80 -3.69 -19.19
CA HIS A 140 5.80 -4.70 -19.52
C HIS A 140 6.93 -4.61 -18.50
N MET A 141 7.25 -5.74 -17.87
CA MET A 141 8.13 -5.78 -16.69
C MET A 141 9.47 -6.49 -16.96
N GLY A 142 9.79 -6.72 -18.24
CA GLY A 142 11.02 -7.39 -18.66
C GLY A 142 10.96 -8.92 -18.53
N ILE A 143 12.13 -9.56 -18.47
CA ILE A 143 12.29 -11.02 -18.47
C ILE A 143 12.84 -11.46 -17.11
N PRO A 144 12.05 -12.15 -16.26
CA PRO A 144 12.55 -12.63 -14.97
C PRO A 144 13.36 -13.92 -15.15
N ASP A 145 14.33 -14.16 -14.27
CA ASP A 145 15.18 -15.37 -14.30
C ASP A 145 14.42 -16.64 -13.87
N LYS A 146 13.42 -16.47 -13.00
CA LYS A 146 12.66 -17.55 -12.36
C LYS A 146 11.16 -17.28 -12.48
N LEU A 147 10.40 -18.35 -12.60
CA LEU A 147 8.93 -18.36 -12.66
C LEU A 147 8.41 -19.47 -11.74
N VAL A 148 7.19 -19.32 -11.24
CA VAL A 148 6.47 -20.39 -10.56
C VAL A 148 5.56 -21.09 -11.56
N GLU A 149 5.73 -22.40 -11.73
CA GLU A 149 4.82 -23.28 -12.48
C GLU A 149 3.79 -23.87 -11.53
N ILE A 150 2.54 -23.44 -11.67
CA ILE A 150 1.39 -23.97 -10.92
C ILE A 150 0.63 -24.92 -11.84
N LYS A 151 0.51 -26.20 -11.45
CA LYS A 151 -0.28 -27.21 -12.17
C LYS A 151 -1.58 -27.49 -11.43
N THR A 152 -2.70 -27.30 -12.11
CA THR A 152 -4.03 -27.61 -11.55
C THR A 152 -4.52 -28.99 -11.98
N TRP A 153 -5.61 -29.45 -11.36
CA TRP A 153 -6.36 -30.63 -11.80
C TRP A 153 -6.80 -30.50 -13.26
N GLY A 154 -6.59 -31.57 -14.03
CA GLY A 154 -6.69 -31.56 -15.50
C GLY A 154 -5.36 -31.36 -16.23
N GLY A 155 -4.29 -30.99 -15.52
CA GLY A 155 -2.94 -30.86 -16.11
C GLY A 155 -2.67 -29.50 -16.76
N LYS A 156 -3.55 -28.52 -16.53
CA LYS A 156 -3.36 -27.12 -16.94
C LYS A 156 -2.18 -26.52 -16.16
N LYS A 157 -1.35 -25.74 -16.85
CA LYS A 157 -0.14 -25.13 -16.29
C LYS A 157 -0.23 -23.61 -16.37
N LEU A 158 0.00 -22.96 -15.24
CA LEU A 158 0.05 -21.50 -15.12
C LEU A 158 1.47 -21.09 -14.75
N TYR A 159 1.94 -20.00 -15.35
CA TYR A 159 3.28 -19.46 -15.12
C TYR A 159 3.18 -18.01 -14.67
N ALA A 160 3.75 -17.71 -13.51
CA ALA A 160 3.74 -16.38 -12.91
C ALA A 160 5.04 -16.09 -12.19
N THR A 161 5.27 -14.83 -11.81
CA THR A 161 6.33 -14.52 -10.83
C THR A 161 5.98 -15.07 -9.45
N ASP A 162 7.00 -15.25 -8.62
CA ASP A 162 6.87 -15.61 -7.20
C ASP A 162 5.87 -14.72 -6.46
N TRP A 163 5.90 -13.41 -6.73
CA TRP A 163 5.03 -12.43 -6.07
C TRP A 163 3.60 -12.36 -6.58
N HIS A 164 3.28 -13.03 -7.68
CA HIS A 164 1.94 -12.95 -8.28
C HIS A 164 0.90 -13.59 -7.36
N LYS A 165 -0.19 -12.87 -7.08
CA LYS A 165 -1.20 -13.27 -6.08
C LYS A 165 -2.41 -13.95 -6.72
N TRP A 166 -2.91 -14.97 -6.05
CA TRP A 166 -4.05 -15.77 -6.49
C TRP A 166 -5.15 -15.79 -5.41
N PRO A 167 -6.44 -15.72 -5.78
CA PRO A 167 -7.54 -16.15 -4.93
C PRO A 167 -7.46 -17.66 -4.73
N VAL A 168 -7.09 -18.08 -3.53
CA VAL A 168 -6.81 -19.47 -3.19
C VAL A 168 -7.68 -19.86 -2.02
N TRP A 169 -8.38 -20.97 -2.14
CA TRP A 169 -8.87 -21.68 -0.97
C TRP A 169 -7.70 -22.52 -0.44
N ALA A 170 -7.07 -22.02 0.62
CA ALA A 170 -5.90 -22.61 1.23
C ALA A 170 -6.32 -23.76 2.13
N TRP A 171 -5.72 -24.94 1.91
CA TRP A 171 -5.86 -26.02 2.88
C TRP A 171 -4.88 -25.77 4.02
N VAL A 172 -5.28 -26.12 5.25
CA VAL A 172 -4.42 -26.01 6.44
C VAL A 172 -3.02 -26.59 6.14
N HIS A 173 -1.98 -25.77 6.24
CA HIS A 173 -0.59 -26.20 6.01
C HIS A 173 0.13 -26.63 7.28
N LYS A 174 -0.25 -26.06 8.42
CA LYS A 174 0.33 -26.30 9.74
C LYS A 174 -0.67 -26.97 10.66
N CYS A 175 -0.19 -27.88 11.49
CA CYS A 175 -1.05 -28.67 12.36
C CYS A 175 -1.85 -27.79 13.33
N LEU A 176 -3.18 -27.93 13.31
CA LEU A 176 -4.08 -27.12 14.16
C LEU A 176 -3.94 -27.41 15.66
N CYS A 177 -3.23 -28.46 16.07
CA CYS A 177 -2.93 -28.69 17.48
C CYS A 177 -1.92 -27.70 18.06
N GLY A 178 -1.35 -26.80 17.24
CA GLY A 178 -0.36 -25.81 17.65
C GLY A 178 1.09 -26.28 17.67
N CYS A 179 1.39 -27.50 17.20
CA CYS A 179 2.77 -28.04 17.23
C CYS A 179 3.69 -27.47 16.13
N GLY A 180 3.19 -26.65 15.20
CA GLY A 180 3.98 -26.06 14.11
C GLY A 180 4.41 -27.03 12.99
N GLN A 181 4.10 -28.32 13.08
CA GLN A 181 4.46 -29.33 12.07
C GLN A 181 3.58 -29.21 10.81
N ASP A 182 4.17 -29.50 9.64
CA ASP A 182 3.45 -29.50 8.37
C ASP A 182 2.48 -30.68 8.28
N VAL A 183 1.23 -30.39 7.86
CA VAL A 183 0.23 -31.42 7.66
C VAL A 183 0.23 -31.92 6.23
N LYS A 184 -0.06 -33.22 6.06
CA LYS A 184 -0.24 -33.80 4.74
C LYS A 184 -1.48 -33.18 4.06
N PRO A 185 -1.44 -32.94 2.74
CA PRO A 185 -2.57 -32.38 2.00
C PRO A 185 -3.89 -33.10 2.30
N GLY A 186 -4.95 -32.32 2.56
CA GLY A 186 -6.26 -32.86 2.92
C GLY A 186 -6.38 -33.32 4.38
N ARG A 187 -5.42 -33.03 5.26
CA ARG A 187 -5.53 -33.26 6.72
C ARG A 187 -5.44 -31.93 7.46
N CYS A 188 -6.07 -31.87 8.63
CA CYS A 188 -5.98 -30.70 9.52
C CYS A 188 -4.95 -30.90 10.65
N PHE A 189 -4.53 -32.15 10.87
CA PHE A 189 -3.61 -32.56 11.92
C PHE A 189 -2.54 -33.52 11.38
N VAL A 190 -1.36 -33.54 12.00
CA VAL A 190 -0.33 -34.56 11.77
C VAL A 190 -0.88 -35.92 12.25
N LEU A 191 -0.40 -37.00 11.62
CA LEU A 191 -0.76 -38.36 12.03
C LEU A 191 -0.52 -38.50 13.55
N ASN A 192 -1.51 -39.02 14.29
CA ASN A 192 -1.47 -39.20 15.76
C ASN A 192 -1.61 -37.93 16.62
N HIS A 193 -1.76 -36.74 16.02
CA HIS A 193 -2.08 -35.51 16.76
C HIS A 193 -3.59 -35.32 16.97
N TYR A 194 -4.42 -36.23 16.44
CA TYR A 194 -5.87 -36.25 16.59
C TYR A 194 -6.29 -36.75 17.99
N LYS A 195 -5.68 -36.26 19.08
CA LYS A 195 -6.24 -36.57 20.41
C LYS A 195 -7.53 -35.77 20.61
N ALA A 196 -8.54 -36.43 21.19
CA ALA A 196 -9.87 -35.87 21.45
C ALA A 196 -9.85 -34.52 22.21
N SER A 197 -8.73 -34.16 22.84
CA SER A 197 -8.48 -32.91 23.57
C SER A 197 -8.16 -31.68 22.70
N CYS A 198 -8.07 -31.79 21.38
CA CYS A 198 -7.86 -30.63 20.50
C CYS A 198 -9.15 -30.10 19.85
N ILE A 199 -10.32 -30.62 20.23
CA ILE A 199 -11.62 -30.10 19.80
C ILE A 199 -12.03 -29.02 20.81
N PRO A 200 -12.19 -27.75 20.41
CA PRO A 200 -12.82 -26.75 21.28
C PRO A 200 -14.24 -27.24 21.62
N SER A 201 -14.56 -27.32 22.91
CA SER A 201 -15.88 -27.64 23.43
C SER A 201 -16.88 -26.60 22.95
N GLY A 202 -17.77 -26.97 22.01
CA GLY A 202 -18.78 -26.06 21.49
C GLY A 202 -19.61 -26.53 20.28
N PHE A 203 -19.27 -27.66 19.65
CA PHE A 203 -19.98 -28.11 18.44
C PHE A 203 -20.89 -29.32 18.72
N LYS A 204 -22.18 -29.08 18.96
CA LYS A 204 -23.26 -30.07 18.81
C LYS A 204 -23.84 -29.98 17.39
N VAL A 205 -23.99 -31.14 16.74
CA VAL A 205 -24.79 -31.28 15.52
C VAL A 205 -26.26 -31.29 15.94
N VAL A 206 -27.09 -30.47 15.32
CA VAL A 206 -28.55 -30.62 15.41
C VAL A 206 -28.92 -31.77 14.48
N ASP A 207 -29.31 -32.90 15.08
CA ASP A 207 -29.75 -34.10 14.38
C ASP A 207 -31.12 -33.85 13.71
N GLY A 208 -31.12 -33.71 12.39
CA GLY A 208 -32.28 -33.98 11.54
C GLY A 208 -32.28 -35.45 11.13
N GLY A 209 -32.82 -36.31 12.01
CA GLY A 209 -33.31 -37.65 11.74
C GLY A 209 -32.63 -38.50 10.65
N ALA A 210 -31.53 -39.18 11.00
CA ALA A 210 -31.20 -40.55 10.55
C ALA A 210 -29.90 -40.99 11.24
N LYS A 211 -29.90 -42.18 11.87
CA LYS A 211 -28.75 -42.73 12.62
C LYS A 211 -27.42 -42.57 11.86
N PRO A 212 -26.39 -41.87 12.40
CA PRO A 212 -25.16 -41.63 11.67
C PRO A 212 -24.18 -42.79 11.88
N TYR A 213 -23.96 -43.57 10.83
CA TYR A 213 -22.73 -44.34 10.68
C TYR A 213 -21.54 -43.36 10.70
N ARG A 214 -20.49 -43.65 11.49
CA ARG A 214 -19.29 -42.82 11.71
C ARG A 214 -18.68 -42.25 10.41
N GLN A 215 -19.20 -41.13 9.92
CA GLN A 215 -18.50 -40.34 8.92
C GLN A 215 -17.38 -39.59 9.64
N ARG A 216 -16.13 -40.00 9.42
CA ARG A 216 -14.95 -39.15 9.70
C ARG A 216 -14.98 -37.95 8.75
N GLN A 217 -15.89 -37.01 8.97
CA GLN A 217 -15.88 -35.72 8.29
C GLN A 217 -14.63 -34.98 8.76
N ARG A 218 -13.84 -34.47 7.81
CA ARG A 218 -12.62 -33.69 8.08
C ARG A 218 -13.08 -32.35 8.65
N ARG A 219 -13.12 -32.24 9.97
CA ARG A 219 -13.55 -31.03 10.68
C ARG A 219 -12.49 -29.94 10.47
N ILE A 220 -12.79 -29.00 9.59
CA ILE A 220 -12.11 -27.70 9.55
C ILE A 220 -12.78 -26.86 10.65
N PRO A 221 -12.02 -26.13 11.50
CA PRO A 221 -12.62 -25.24 12.47
C PRO A 221 -13.54 -24.22 11.80
N ASN A 222 -14.68 -23.89 12.41
CA ASN A 222 -15.61 -22.90 11.84
C ASN A 222 -14.99 -21.50 11.72
N ASP A 223 -13.98 -21.20 12.54
CA ASP A 223 -13.28 -19.90 12.54
C ASP A 223 -12.11 -19.83 11.55
N TYR A 224 -11.83 -20.92 10.82
CA TYR A 224 -10.81 -20.91 9.78
C TYR A 224 -11.39 -20.26 8.52
N GLU A 225 -10.84 -19.11 8.11
CA GLU A 225 -11.11 -18.53 6.79
C GLU A 225 -10.20 -19.20 5.74
N PRO A 226 -10.72 -20.13 4.93
CA PRO A 226 -9.91 -20.83 3.96
C PRO A 226 -9.63 -20.00 2.72
N PHE A 227 -10.48 -19.01 2.41
CA PHE A 227 -10.30 -18.16 1.24
C PHE A 227 -9.27 -17.07 1.52
N GLN A 228 -8.09 -17.22 0.93
CA GLN A 228 -6.92 -16.38 1.18
C GLN A 228 -6.34 -15.87 -0.13
N LYS A 229 -5.61 -14.75 -0.04
CA LYS A 229 -4.85 -14.18 -1.16
C LYS A 229 -3.39 -14.60 -0.99
N LEU A 230 -3.00 -15.70 -1.63
CA LEU A 230 -1.65 -16.25 -1.53
C LEU A 230 -0.79 -15.86 -2.73
N ARG A 231 0.51 -15.68 -2.50
CA ARG A 231 1.50 -15.53 -3.57
C ARG A 231 1.76 -16.86 -4.27
N SER A 232 2.36 -16.81 -5.45
CA SER A 232 2.62 -18.01 -6.24
C SER A 232 3.60 -18.96 -5.55
N ASP A 233 4.59 -18.43 -4.82
CA ASP A 233 5.56 -19.20 -4.05
C ASP A 233 4.97 -19.88 -2.80
N GLU A 234 3.88 -19.34 -2.26
CA GLU A 234 3.21 -19.83 -1.06
C GLU A 234 2.23 -20.98 -1.33
N ILE A 235 1.73 -21.08 -2.56
CA ILE A 235 0.78 -22.12 -2.97
C ILE A 235 1.42 -23.51 -2.85
N LYS A 236 0.70 -24.45 -2.24
CA LYS A 236 1.13 -25.84 -2.07
C LYS A 236 0.17 -26.82 -2.74
N LYS A 237 0.66 -28.06 -2.88
CA LYS A 237 -0.18 -29.17 -3.34
C LYS A 237 -1.32 -29.39 -2.34
N GLY A 238 -2.56 -29.38 -2.85
CA GLY A 238 -3.76 -29.55 -2.04
C GLY A 238 -4.53 -28.27 -1.74
N ASP A 239 -3.97 -27.10 -2.08
CA ASP A 239 -4.74 -25.86 -2.16
C ASP A 239 -5.64 -25.87 -3.40
N PHE A 240 -6.60 -24.95 -3.46
CA PHE A 240 -7.53 -24.88 -4.57
C PHE A 240 -7.56 -23.48 -5.17
N LEU A 241 -7.51 -23.42 -6.50
CA LEU A 241 -7.75 -22.19 -7.26
C LEU A 241 -9.23 -22.11 -7.64
N VAL A 242 -9.71 -20.91 -7.95
CA VAL A 242 -11.14 -20.67 -8.15
C VAL A 242 -11.52 -20.45 -9.61
N ILE A 243 -12.67 -21.01 -9.99
CA ILE A 243 -13.40 -20.74 -11.24
C ILE A 243 -14.77 -20.17 -10.86
N PRO A 244 -15.22 -19.03 -11.44
CA PRO A 244 -16.51 -18.45 -11.10
C PRO A 244 -17.70 -19.28 -11.57
N ARG A 245 -18.75 -19.30 -10.74
CA ARG A 245 -20.08 -19.82 -11.10
C ARG A 245 -21.06 -18.70 -11.44
N LYS A 246 -20.91 -17.54 -10.80
CA LYS A 246 -21.75 -16.38 -11.03
C LYS A 246 -21.41 -15.74 -12.37
N PHE A 247 -22.41 -15.16 -13.01
CA PHE A 247 -22.32 -14.39 -14.24
C PHE A 247 -23.56 -13.53 -14.38
N GLU A 248 -23.49 -12.51 -15.23
CA GLU A 248 -24.63 -11.64 -15.53
C GLU A 248 -25.41 -12.18 -16.75
N PRO A 249 -26.66 -12.65 -16.58
CA PRO A 249 -27.42 -13.23 -17.67
C PRO A 249 -28.04 -12.17 -18.58
N ILE A 250 -27.95 -12.37 -19.89
CA ILE A 250 -28.62 -11.54 -20.91
C ILE A 250 -29.89 -12.25 -21.37
N LYS A 251 -30.99 -11.51 -21.52
CA LYS A 251 -32.23 -12.05 -22.09
C LYS A 251 -32.00 -12.45 -23.56
N PRO A 252 -32.10 -13.74 -23.91
CA PRO A 252 -31.86 -14.18 -25.28
C PRO A 252 -32.99 -13.72 -26.20
N SER A 253 -32.63 -13.37 -27.44
CA SER A 253 -33.56 -13.08 -28.54
C SER A 253 -34.08 -14.36 -29.23
N VAL A 254 -33.57 -15.52 -28.83
CA VAL A 254 -33.80 -16.82 -29.47
C VAL A 254 -34.68 -17.73 -28.63
N SER A 255 -35.32 -18.71 -29.29
CA SER A 255 -36.09 -19.77 -28.64
C SER A 255 -35.20 -20.88 -28.06
N LEU A 256 -35.74 -21.68 -27.14
CA LEU A 256 -35.07 -22.85 -26.58
C LEU A 256 -34.69 -23.88 -27.67
N ASN A 257 -35.54 -24.01 -28.70
CA ASN A 257 -35.27 -24.90 -29.83
C ASN A 257 -34.09 -24.40 -30.67
N GLN A 258 -33.98 -23.09 -30.90
CA GLN A 258 -32.84 -22.48 -31.59
C GLN A 258 -31.54 -22.65 -30.79
N ALA A 259 -31.58 -22.55 -29.46
CA ALA A 259 -30.42 -22.83 -28.61
C ALA A 259 -29.96 -24.28 -28.74
N ARG A 260 -30.89 -25.25 -28.76
CA ARG A 260 -30.56 -26.67 -28.98
C ARG A 260 -30.02 -26.93 -30.39
N LEU A 261 -30.61 -26.29 -31.41
CA LEU A 261 -30.13 -26.38 -32.80
C LEU A 261 -28.70 -25.86 -32.95
N LEU A 262 -28.37 -24.73 -32.30
CA LEU A 262 -27.01 -24.22 -32.24
C LEU A 262 -26.06 -25.24 -31.61
N GLY A 263 -26.52 -25.96 -30.58
CA GLY A 263 -25.75 -27.04 -29.96
C GLY A 263 -25.42 -28.17 -30.93
N TYR A 264 -26.42 -28.66 -31.68
CA TYR A 264 -26.19 -29.65 -32.73
C TYR A 264 -25.28 -29.12 -33.85
N TYR A 265 -25.39 -27.83 -34.20
CA TYR A 265 -24.50 -27.21 -35.19
C TYR A 265 -23.04 -27.09 -34.71
N ILE A 266 -22.81 -26.83 -33.42
CA ILE A 266 -21.46 -26.75 -32.86
C ILE A 266 -20.79 -28.13 -32.87
N ALA A 267 -21.54 -29.19 -32.58
CA ALA A 267 -21.06 -30.57 -32.62
C ALA A 267 -20.90 -31.08 -34.07
N GLU A 268 -22.02 -31.19 -34.79
CA GLU A 268 -22.10 -31.96 -36.04
C GLU A 268 -22.18 -31.09 -37.30
N GLY A 269 -22.25 -29.77 -37.13
CA GLY A 269 -22.53 -28.85 -38.22
C GLY A 269 -21.33 -28.51 -39.07
N SER A 270 -21.48 -28.74 -40.38
CA SER A 270 -20.58 -28.26 -41.43
C SER A 270 -21.33 -27.40 -42.44
N ILE A 271 -20.60 -26.48 -43.07
CA ILE A 271 -21.14 -25.63 -44.13
C ILE A 271 -20.54 -26.09 -45.45
N SER A 272 -21.40 -26.38 -46.41
CA SER A 272 -20.98 -26.75 -47.76
C SER A 272 -20.76 -25.51 -48.62
N SER A 273 -19.97 -25.68 -49.70
CA SER A 273 -19.77 -24.65 -50.72
C SER A 273 -21.06 -24.18 -51.41
N SER A 274 -22.15 -24.94 -51.30
CA SER A 274 -23.46 -24.62 -51.89
C SER A 274 -24.42 -23.89 -50.91
N SER A 275 -23.89 -23.34 -49.81
CA SER A 275 -24.63 -22.54 -48.81
C SER A 275 -25.79 -23.29 -48.13
N PHE A 276 -25.63 -24.60 -47.91
CA PHE A 276 -26.49 -25.38 -47.01
C PHE A 276 -25.71 -25.81 -45.78
N ILE A 277 -26.42 -25.99 -44.67
CA ILE A 277 -25.86 -26.58 -43.45
C ILE A 277 -26.12 -28.07 -43.48
N GLU A 278 -25.08 -28.85 -43.21
CA GLU A 278 -25.16 -30.29 -43.07
C GLU A 278 -24.77 -30.67 -41.64
N LEU A 279 -25.72 -31.30 -40.92
CA LEU A 279 -25.45 -31.99 -39.66
C LEU A 279 -25.23 -33.47 -39.96
N THR A 280 -24.10 -34.00 -39.49
CA THR A 280 -23.72 -35.40 -39.70
C THR A 280 -23.91 -36.18 -38.42
N PHE A 281 -24.60 -37.32 -38.45
CA PHE A 281 -24.83 -38.17 -37.27
C PHE A 281 -24.49 -39.62 -37.58
N GLY A 282 -24.38 -40.46 -36.55
CA GLY A 282 -24.33 -41.90 -36.73
C GLY A 282 -25.64 -42.45 -37.27
N ILE A 283 -25.60 -43.52 -38.08
CA ILE A 283 -26.83 -44.10 -38.64
C ILE A 283 -27.76 -44.68 -37.57
N ASP A 284 -27.20 -45.13 -36.44
CA ASP A 284 -27.96 -45.64 -35.30
C ASP A 284 -28.73 -44.52 -34.55
N GLU A 285 -28.47 -43.26 -34.88
CA GLU A 285 -29.05 -42.07 -34.24
C GLU A 285 -30.19 -41.44 -35.03
N VAL A 286 -30.58 -42.08 -36.15
CA VAL A 286 -31.65 -41.59 -37.04
C VAL A 286 -32.98 -41.42 -36.29
N GLU A 287 -33.36 -42.42 -35.48
CA GLU A 287 -34.62 -42.39 -34.73
C GLU A 287 -34.55 -41.55 -33.43
N THR A 288 -33.36 -41.16 -33.00
CA THR A 288 -33.13 -40.40 -31.77
C THR A 288 -32.83 -38.92 -32.06
N TRP A 289 -31.59 -38.59 -32.38
CA TRP A 289 -31.09 -37.21 -32.44
C TRP A 289 -31.38 -36.55 -33.79
N VAL A 290 -31.29 -37.31 -34.89
CA VAL A 290 -31.69 -36.80 -36.22
C VAL A 290 -33.17 -36.45 -36.21
N LYS A 291 -34.00 -37.28 -35.58
CA LYS A 291 -35.44 -37.02 -35.40
C LYS A 291 -35.72 -35.81 -34.51
N ASP A 292 -34.95 -35.61 -33.43
CA ASP A 292 -35.05 -34.41 -32.58
C ASP A 292 -34.66 -33.13 -33.34
N ALA A 293 -33.51 -33.14 -34.03
CA ALA A 293 -33.06 -32.03 -34.86
C ALA A 293 -34.06 -31.74 -36.00
N SER A 294 -34.59 -32.78 -36.64
CA SER A 294 -35.63 -32.69 -37.66
C SER A 294 -36.90 -32.01 -37.10
N LYS A 295 -37.41 -32.44 -35.94
CA LYS A 295 -38.58 -31.82 -35.30
C LYS A 295 -38.36 -30.34 -34.93
N ILE A 296 -37.12 -29.96 -34.59
CA ILE A 296 -36.78 -28.56 -34.33
C ILE A 296 -36.86 -27.74 -35.60
N LEU A 297 -36.35 -28.26 -36.73
CA LEU A 297 -36.44 -27.59 -38.03
C LEU A 297 -37.90 -27.45 -38.50
N ASP A 298 -38.76 -28.46 -38.25
CA ASP A 298 -40.21 -28.34 -38.53
C ASP A 298 -40.85 -27.18 -37.78
N LYS A 299 -40.54 -27.06 -36.48
CA LYS A 299 -41.06 -25.98 -35.64
C LYS A 299 -40.56 -24.59 -36.02
N LEU A 300 -39.46 -24.53 -36.77
CA LEU A 300 -38.86 -23.28 -37.26
C LEU A 300 -39.25 -22.99 -38.72
N ASP A 301 -40.09 -23.84 -39.33
CA ASP A 301 -40.54 -23.72 -40.71
C ASP A 301 -39.38 -23.72 -41.73
N ILE A 302 -38.41 -24.63 -41.53
CA ILE A 302 -37.21 -24.75 -42.37
C ILE A 302 -37.25 -26.04 -43.18
N GLU A 303 -37.14 -25.91 -44.51
CA GLU A 303 -36.99 -27.05 -45.41
C GLU A 303 -35.70 -27.83 -45.16
N LYS A 304 -35.84 -29.16 -45.15
CA LYS A 304 -34.73 -30.07 -44.85
C LYS A 304 -34.82 -31.36 -45.67
N THR A 305 -33.67 -31.97 -45.85
CA THR A 305 -33.51 -33.27 -46.50
C THR A 305 -32.68 -34.19 -45.61
N ILE A 306 -33.15 -35.42 -45.41
CA ILE A 306 -32.43 -36.46 -44.66
C ILE A 306 -31.92 -37.49 -45.66
N THR A 307 -30.63 -37.77 -45.62
CA THR A 307 -30.01 -38.82 -46.45
C THR A 307 -29.18 -39.76 -45.58
N CYS A 308 -29.40 -41.06 -45.70
CA CYS A 308 -28.69 -42.10 -44.96
C CYS A 308 -27.74 -42.86 -45.90
N ASP A 309 -26.52 -43.11 -45.42
CA ASP A 309 -25.47 -43.86 -46.11
C ASP A 309 -25.06 -45.04 -45.24
N ASN A 310 -25.61 -46.22 -45.55
CA ASN A 310 -25.40 -47.45 -44.78
C ASN A 310 -23.94 -47.92 -44.84
N GLU A 311 -23.25 -47.73 -45.96
CA GLU A 311 -21.86 -48.17 -46.16
C GLU A 311 -20.89 -47.41 -45.27
N ARG A 312 -21.13 -46.11 -45.09
CA ARG A 312 -20.33 -45.25 -44.20
C ARG A 312 -20.87 -45.20 -42.78
N SER A 313 -22.05 -45.78 -42.52
CA SER A 313 -22.79 -45.72 -41.26
C SER A 313 -23.08 -44.28 -40.81
N VAL A 314 -23.48 -43.42 -41.77
CA VAL A 314 -23.71 -41.98 -41.56
C VAL A 314 -25.13 -41.57 -41.94
N ALA A 315 -25.75 -40.72 -41.13
CA ALA A 315 -26.98 -40.01 -41.47
C ALA A 315 -26.70 -38.50 -41.61
N ARG A 316 -27.13 -37.89 -42.71
CA ARG A 316 -26.94 -36.45 -42.98
C ARG A 316 -28.28 -35.74 -42.99
N LEU A 317 -28.40 -34.70 -42.16
CA LEU A 317 -29.52 -33.77 -42.16
C LEU A 317 -29.06 -32.46 -42.79
N ARG A 318 -29.55 -32.18 -44.00
CA ARG A 318 -29.23 -30.98 -44.77
C ARG A 318 -30.40 -30.01 -44.73
N PHE A 319 -30.15 -28.74 -44.48
CA PHE A 319 -31.16 -27.70 -44.51
C PHE A 319 -30.59 -26.36 -45.01
N LYS A 320 -31.47 -25.54 -45.57
CA LYS A 320 -31.16 -24.18 -46.03
C LYS A 320 -32.24 -23.24 -45.53
N HIS A 321 -31.88 -22.02 -45.15
CA HIS A 321 -32.88 -21.00 -44.86
C HIS A 321 -33.47 -20.48 -46.18
N GLY A 322 -34.80 -20.51 -46.32
CA GLY A 322 -35.50 -20.06 -47.52
C GLY A 322 -35.06 -18.65 -47.95
N SER A 323 -34.85 -18.47 -49.25
CA SER A 323 -34.47 -17.18 -49.83
C SER A 323 -35.66 -16.23 -49.78
N ASN A 324 -35.70 -15.31 -48.81
CA ASN A 324 -36.42 -14.06 -49.02
C ASN A 324 -35.63 -13.21 -50.02
N LYS A 325 -36.33 -12.46 -50.88
CA LYS A 325 -35.83 -11.74 -52.07
C LYS A 325 -34.78 -10.64 -51.82
N GLU A 326 -34.24 -10.52 -50.62
CA GLU A 326 -33.09 -9.68 -50.28
C GLU A 326 -32.00 -10.62 -49.76
N GLY A 327 -31.03 -10.93 -50.61
CA GLY A 327 -30.05 -11.98 -50.35
C GLY A 327 -29.26 -11.80 -49.06
N ASN A 328 -29.58 -12.62 -48.04
CA ASN A 328 -28.64 -13.35 -47.18
C ASN A 328 -29.41 -14.16 -46.11
N SER A 329 -29.14 -15.47 -46.04
CA SER A 329 -29.74 -16.42 -45.08
C SER A 329 -29.42 -16.05 -43.62
N SER A 330 -30.34 -15.37 -42.94
CA SER A 330 -30.22 -14.90 -41.54
C SER A 330 -29.83 -16.00 -40.54
N LEU A 331 -30.36 -17.23 -40.69
CA LEU A 331 -30.06 -18.35 -39.80
C LEU A 331 -28.64 -18.91 -39.97
N ILE A 332 -28.15 -19.03 -41.22
CA ILE A 332 -26.80 -19.54 -41.49
C ILE A 332 -25.79 -18.56 -40.92
N TYR A 333 -25.97 -17.26 -41.19
CA TYR A 333 -25.13 -16.22 -40.62
C TYR A 333 -25.19 -16.23 -39.09
N TRP A 334 -26.37 -16.41 -38.50
CA TRP A 334 -26.53 -16.52 -37.05
C TRP A 334 -25.78 -17.73 -36.47
N LEU A 335 -25.83 -18.89 -37.11
CA LEU A 335 -25.11 -20.10 -36.68
C LEU A 335 -23.59 -19.94 -36.82
N ILE A 336 -23.11 -19.31 -37.90
CA ILE A 336 -21.68 -19.00 -38.08
C ILE A 336 -21.21 -18.02 -37.01
N GLN A 337 -21.97 -16.94 -36.79
CA GLN A 337 -21.65 -15.90 -35.82
C GLN A 337 -21.61 -16.44 -34.38
N ASN A 338 -22.48 -17.39 -34.03
CA ASN A 338 -22.60 -17.91 -32.67
C ASN A 338 -21.92 -19.26 -32.42
N GLY A 339 -21.55 -19.99 -33.47
CA GLY A 339 -21.01 -21.36 -33.40
C GLY A 339 -19.69 -21.57 -34.15
N GLY A 340 -19.28 -20.66 -35.05
CA GLY A 340 -18.10 -20.78 -35.90
C GLY A 340 -18.29 -21.72 -37.11
N GLU A 341 -17.40 -21.61 -38.10
CA GLU A 341 -17.50 -22.32 -39.39
C GLU A 341 -16.70 -23.64 -39.43
N SER A 342 -15.39 -23.60 -39.14
CA SER A 342 -14.48 -24.75 -39.16
C SER A 342 -14.37 -25.43 -37.80
N CYS A 343 -14.02 -26.72 -37.77
CA CYS A 343 -13.83 -27.50 -36.54
C CYS A 343 -12.80 -26.88 -35.57
N TYR A 344 -11.76 -26.22 -36.08
CA TYR A 344 -10.75 -25.52 -35.27
C TYR A 344 -11.23 -24.15 -34.80
N SER A 345 -12.19 -23.54 -35.49
CA SER A 345 -12.74 -22.21 -35.19
C SER A 345 -14.11 -22.26 -34.50
N LYS A 346 -14.65 -23.45 -34.19
CA LYS A 346 -15.90 -23.57 -33.43
C LYS A 346 -15.74 -22.84 -32.09
N CYS A 347 -16.71 -22.02 -31.74
CA CYS A 347 -16.72 -21.24 -30.51
C CYS A 347 -18.16 -20.86 -30.16
N MET A 348 -18.39 -20.42 -28.92
CA MET A 348 -19.62 -19.77 -28.48
C MET A 348 -19.40 -18.26 -28.46
N SER A 349 -20.37 -17.48 -28.94
CA SER A 349 -20.32 -16.02 -28.82
C SER A 349 -20.47 -15.57 -27.37
N GLY A 350 -20.04 -14.34 -27.07
CA GLY A 350 -20.21 -13.73 -25.75
C GLY A 350 -21.68 -13.56 -25.32
N GLU A 351 -22.62 -13.53 -26.28
CA GLU A 351 -24.05 -13.57 -25.98
C GLU A 351 -24.46 -14.95 -25.45
N VAL A 352 -24.07 -16.02 -26.16
CA VAL A 352 -24.37 -17.42 -25.78
C VAL A 352 -23.81 -17.76 -24.40
N LEU A 353 -22.60 -17.31 -24.09
CA LEU A 353 -21.98 -17.51 -22.77
C LEU A 353 -22.71 -16.79 -21.62
N ARG A 354 -23.54 -15.80 -21.93
CA ARG A 354 -24.35 -15.06 -20.95
C ARG A 354 -25.82 -15.45 -20.99
N TRP A 355 -26.21 -16.48 -21.76
CA TRP A 355 -27.57 -16.96 -21.70
C TRP A 355 -27.97 -17.48 -20.30
N PRO A 356 -29.25 -17.38 -19.92
CA PRO A 356 -29.75 -17.97 -18.69
C PRO A 356 -29.52 -19.48 -18.67
N ILE A 357 -29.41 -20.05 -17.46
CA ILE A 357 -29.08 -21.47 -17.24
C ILE A 357 -29.97 -22.41 -18.08
N LYS A 358 -31.27 -22.10 -18.21
CA LYS A 358 -32.22 -22.88 -19.00
C LYS A 358 -31.82 -23.03 -20.48
N TYR A 359 -31.34 -21.96 -21.11
CA TYR A 359 -30.90 -21.96 -22.50
C TYR A 359 -29.56 -22.67 -22.67
N LYS A 360 -28.66 -22.54 -21.69
CA LYS A 360 -27.39 -23.27 -21.66
C LYS A 360 -27.58 -24.77 -21.56
N ILE A 361 -28.57 -25.24 -20.78
CA ILE A 361 -28.92 -26.66 -20.72
C ILE A 361 -29.38 -27.16 -22.09
N GLU A 362 -30.21 -26.39 -22.80
CA GLU A 362 -30.67 -26.75 -24.14
C GLU A 362 -29.54 -26.74 -25.19
N LEU A 363 -28.64 -25.77 -25.11
CA LEU A 363 -27.40 -25.76 -25.91
C LEU A 363 -26.55 -27.01 -25.64
N LEU A 364 -26.29 -27.33 -24.37
CA LEU A 364 -25.51 -28.50 -23.97
C LEU A 364 -26.18 -29.82 -24.39
N ARG A 365 -27.52 -29.89 -24.38
CA ARG A 365 -28.27 -31.03 -24.91
C ARG A 365 -27.91 -31.27 -26.37
N GLY A 366 -27.94 -30.25 -27.22
CA GLY A 366 -27.53 -30.38 -28.62
C GLY A 366 -26.05 -30.77 -28.76
N MET A 367 -25.15 -30.08 -28.05
CA MET A 367 -23.71 -30.31 -28.15
C MET A 367 -23.31 -31.73 -27.72
N ILE A 368 -23.74 -32.16 -26.53
CA ILE A 368 -23.31 -33.43 -25.93
C ILE A 368 -24.07 -34.62 -26.53
N ARG A 369 -25.27 -34.43 -27.08
CA ARG A 369 -25.95 -35.51 -27.83
C ARG A 369 -25.31 -35.77 -29.19
N GLY A 370 -24.73 -34.76 -29.84
CA GLY A 370 -23.94 -34.95 -31.07
C GLY A 370 -22.59 -35.59 -30.75
N ASP A 371 -21.70 -34.83 -30.12
CA ASP A 371 -20.28 -35.20 -30.00
C ASP A 371 -19.89 -35.78 -28.61
N GLY A 372 -20.85 -35.93 -27.71
CA GLY A 372 -20.60 -36.43 -26.36
C GLY A 372 -20.61 -37.94 -26.28
N SER A 373 -19.72 -38.50 -25.46
CA SER A 373 -19.62 -39.94 -25.22
C SER A 373 -19.71 -40.27 -23.74
N GLN A 374 -20.50 -41.30 -23.44
CA GLN A 374 -20.59 -41.92 -22.12
C GLN A 374 -19.55 -43.04 -22.02
N VAL A 375 -18.60 -42.89 -21.10
CA VAL A 375 -17.53 -43.85 -20.90
C VAL A 375 -17.76 -44.63 -19.61
N TYR A 376 -17.69 -45.96 -19.72
CA TYR A 376 -17.88 -46.92 -18.65
C TYR A 376 -16.57 -47.67 -18.37
N ALA A 377 -16.09 -47.68 -17.12
CA ALA A 377 -15.03 -48.59 -16.70
C ALA A 377 -15.62 -49.74 -15.86
N GLU A 378 -15.33 -50.97 -16.30
CA GLU A 378 -15.83 -52.29 -15.84
C GLU A 378 -17.24 -52.67 -16.32
N SER A 379 -17.38 -53.96 -16.67
CA SER A 379 -18.51 -54.60 -17.37
C SER A 379 -19.88 -54.21 -16.83
N VAL A 380 -20.80 -53.89 -17.74
CA VAL A 380 -22.24 -53.85 -17.49
C VAL A 380 -22.67 -55.27 -17.10
N LYS A 381 -22.97 -55.50 -15.83
CA LYS A 381 -23.82 -56.63 -15.43
C LYS A 381 -25.24 -56.08 -15.27
N ASP A 382 -26.20 -56.71 -15.94
CA ASP A 382 -27.63 -56.52 -15.71
C ASP A 382 -28.17 -55.08 -15.87
N GLY A 383 -27.71 -54.34 -16.89
CA GLY A 383 -28.30 -53.06 -17.27
C GLY A 383 -28.04 -51.89 -16.31
N TYR A 384 -27.18 -52.07 -15.32
CA TYR A 384 -26.73 -51.03 -14.40
C TYR A 384 -25.37 -50.44 -14.83
N LEU A 385 -25.25 -49.12 -14.77
CA LEU A 385 -24.01 -48.43 -15.15
C LEU A 385 -22.85 -48.77 -14.20
N GLY A 386 -21.72 -49.17 -14.78
CA GLY A 386 -20.53 -49.67 -14.09
C GLY A 386 -19.88 -48.71 -13.08
N ARG A 387 -18.87 -49.23 -12.37
CA ARG A 387 -18.23 -48.56 -11.22
C ARG A 387 -17.68 -47.17 -11.53
N GLN A 388 -17.19 -46.86 -12.73
CA GLN A 388 -16.79 -45.49 -13.07
C GLN A 388 -17.53 -45.00 -14.31
N PHE A 389 -18.48 -44.09 -14.12
CA PHE A 389 -19.19 -43.37 -15.18
C PHE A 389 -18.51 -42.03 -15.43
N GLN A 390 -18.27 -41.71 -16.70
CA GLN A 390 -17.73 -40.43 -17.13
C GLN A 390 -18.49 -39.94 -18.36
N VAL A 391 -18.74 -38.64 -18.42
CA VAL A 391 -19.21 -37.97 -19.63
C VAL A 391 -18.00 -37.26 -20.24
N THR A 392 -17.74 -37.54 -21.51
CA THR A 392 -16.63 -36.95 -22.25
C THR A 392 -17.13 -36.22 -23.48
N TYR A 393 -16.51 -35.09 -23.80
CA TYR A 393 -16.76 -34.32 -25.00
C TYR A 393 -15.43 -34.03 -25.68
N TYR A 394 -15.33 -34.28 -26.97
CA TYR A 394 -14.10 -34.08 -27.75
C TYR A 394 -14.28 -32.89 -28.70
N THR A 395 -13.25 -32.05 -28.81
CA THR A 395 -13.26 -30.95 -29.77
C THR A 395 -11.85 -30.66 -30.27
N ALA A 396 -11.74 -30.22 -31.52
CA ALA A 396 -10.52 -29.68 -32.12
C ALA A 396 -10.36 -28.17 -31.84
N SER A 397 -11.33 -27.51 -31.22
CA SER A 397 -11.23 -26.10 -30.83
C SER A 397 -10.85 -25.98 -29.36
N HIS A 398 -9.70 -25.39 -29.09
CA HIS A 398 -9.28 -25.10 -27.72
C HIS A 398 -10.16 -24.04 -27.06
N VAL A 399 -10.65 -23.06 -27.82
CA VAL A 399 -11.51 -21.98 -27.33
C VAL A 399 -12.83 -22.59 -26.86
N LEU A 400 -13.43 -23.47 -27.66
CA LEU A 400 -14.65 -24.16 -27.29
C LEU A 400 -14.47 -25.02 -26.05
N ALA A 401 -13.33 -25.70 -25.91
CA ALA A 401 -13.02 -26.51 -24.73
C ALA A 401 -12.96 -25.67 -23.44
N ASP A 402 -12.25 -24.53 -23.47
CA ASP A 402 -12.15 -23.63 -22.34
C ASP A 402 -13.52 -22.95 -22.04
N GLN A 403 -14.29 -22.56 -23.06
CA GLN A 403 -15.64 -22.02 -22.90
C GLN A 403 -16.64 -23.02 -22.31
N LEU A 404 -16.59 -24.28 -22.76
CA LEU A 404 -17.44 -25.36 -22.24
C LEU A 404 -17.17 -25.61 -20.76
N GLN A 405 -15.91 -25.50 -20.32
CA GLN A 405 -15.56 -25.60 -18.91
C GLN A 405 -16.23 -24.50 -18.07
N ILE A 406 -16.30 -23.27 -18.56
CA ILE A 406 -16.99 -22.16 -17.87
C ILE A 406 -18.50 -22.43 -17.82
N VAL A 407 -19.11 -22.85 -18.92
CA VAL A 407 -20.55 -23.14 -18.97
C VAL A 407 -20.92 -24.26 -17.99
N LEU A 408 -20.11 -25.33 -17.94
CA LEU A 408 -20.27 -26.40 -16.97
C LEU A 408 -20.02 -25.91 -15.53
N ALA A 409 -19.05 -25.01 -15.32
CA ALA A 409 -18.79 -24.45 -14.00
C ALA A 409 -19.97 -23.63 -13.47
N GLN A 410 -20.61 -22.83 -14.32
CA GLN A 410 -21.82 -22.06 -13.99
C GLN A 410 -23.00 -22.96 -13.59
N LEU A 411 -23.10 -24.16 -14.19
CA LEU A 411 -24.06 -25.22 -13.80
C LEU A 411 -23.69 -25.93 -12.50
N GLY A 412 -22.53 -25.65 -11.90
CA GLY A 412 -22.01 -26.35 -10.73
C GLY A 412 -21.46 -27.75 -11.06
N ILE A 413 -20.99 -27.95 -12.30
CA ILE A 413 -20.46 -29.22 -12.80
C ILE A 413 -18.95 -29.05 -13.06
N PRO A 414 -18.07 -29.60 -12.19
CA PRO A 414 -16.63 -29.51 -12.38
C PRO A 414 -16.17 -30.37 -13.56
N ALA A 415 -15.47 -29.75 -14.51
CA ALA A 415 -14.94 -30.41 -15.69
C ALA A 415 -13.42 -30.23 -15.81
N ARG A 416 -12.71 -31.30 -16.18
CA ARG A 416 -11.28 -31.24 -16.52
C ARG A 416 -11.09 -31.23 -18.03
N ILE A 417 -10.13 -30.46 -18.50
CA ILE A 417 -9.72 -30.44 -19.91
C ILE A 417 -8.42 -31.26 -20.03
N GLN A 418 -8.41 -32.25 -20.92
CA GLN A 418 -7.24 -33.07 -21.24
C GLN A 418 -6.76 -32.73 -22.65
N TYR A 419 -5.49 -32.35 -22.78
CA TYR A 419 -4.85 -32.16 -24.08
C TYR A 419 -4.46 -33.50 -24.70
N ILE A 420 -4.98 -33.79 -25.89
CA ILE A 420 -4.64 -34.97 -26.67
C ILE A 420 -3.53 -34.60 -27.66
N LYS A 421 -2.35 -35.21 -27.46
CA LYS A 421 -1.21 -35.02 -28.36
C LYS A 421 -1.47 -35.65 -29.74
N PRO A 422 -0.99 -35.02 -30.82
CA PRO A 422 -1.00 -35.61 -32.14
C PRO A 422 -0.15 -36.89 -32.14
N GLY A 423 -0.53 -37.87 -32.96
CA GLY A 423 0.17 -39.15 -33.03
C GLY A 423 -0.52 -40.17 -33.93
N LYS A 424 0.00 -41.40 -33.98
CA LYS A 424 -0.59 -42.48 -34.78
C LYS A 424 -1.62 -43.25 -33.94
N GLY A 425 -2.88 -43.24 -34.38
CA GLY A 425 -3.95 -44.06 -33.84
C GLY A 425 -4.11 -45.37 -34.61
N LYS A 426 -4.81 -46.33 -34.01
CA LYS A 426 -5.32 -47.52 -34.70
C LYS A 426 -6.84 -47.52 -34.58
N SER A 427 -7.54 -47.70 -35.69
CA SER A 427 -8.99 -47.92 -35.72
C SER A 427 -9.33 -49.26 -35.05
N LYS A 428 -10.61 -49.47 -34.69
CA LYS A 428 -11.11 -50.78 -34.23
C LYS A 428 -10.78 -51.90 -35.23
N ASN A 429 -10.70 -51.58 -36.51
CA ASN A 429 -10.36 -52.52 -37.59
C ASN A 429 -8.85 -52.58 -37.89
N GLY A 430 -7.99 -52.12 -36.98
CA GLY A 430 -6.53 -52.18 -37.12
C GLY A 430 -5.90 -51.16 -38.09
N LYS A 431 -6.70 -50.43 -38.90
CA LYS A 431 -6.20 -49.36 -39.80
C LYS A 431 -5.49 -48.26 -39.01
N LYS A 432 -4.24 -47.97 -39.39
CA LYS A 432 -3.46 -46.86 -38.83
C LYS A 432 -4.00 -45.53 -39.38
N PHE A 433 -4.21 -44.56 -38.51
CA PHE A 433 -4.60 -43.20 -38.91
C PHE A 433 -3.78 -42.18 -38.12
N ASN A 434 -3.61 -40.99 -38.71
CA ASN A 434 -2.99 -39.87 -37.99
C ASN A 434 -4.07 -39.19 -37.15
N ARG A 435 -3.86 -39.15 -35.84
CA ARG A 435 -4.68 -38.41 -34.89
C ARG A 435 -4.09 -37.02 -34.75
N ASN A 436 -4.88 -36.00 -35.05
CA ASN A 436 -4.51 -34.60 -34.84
C ASN A 436 -4.57 -34.24 -33.35
N GLU A 437 -4.05 -33.06 -33.00
CA GLU A 437 -4.23 -32.53 -31.65
C GLU A 437 -5.71 -32.23 -31.38
N GLY A 438 -6.10 -32.30 -30.11
CA GLY A 438 -7.46 -31.97 -29.71
C GLY A 438 -7.61 -31.90 -28.19
N TRP A 439 -8.80 -31.49 -27.76
CA TRP A 439 -9.12 -31.28 -26.36
C TRP A 439 -10.28 -32.18 -25.97
N ARG A 440 -10.10 -32.92 -24.87
CA ARG A 440 -11.14 -33.76 -24.28
C ARG A 440 -11.58 -33.16 -22.97
N ILE A 441 -12.83 -32.73 -22.90
CA ILE A 441 -13.48 -32.35 -21.66
C ILE A 441 -14.00 -33.62 -21.00
N VAL A 442 -13.69 -33.81 -19.72
CA VAL A 442 -14.08 -34.98 -18.96
C VAL A 442 -14.78 -34.53 -17.68
N VAL A 443 -16.00 -35.01 -17.50
CA VAL A 443 -16.78 -34.90 -16.26
C VAL A 443 -16.82 -36.29 -15.63
N SER A 444 -16.56 -36.37 -14.33
CA SER A 444 -16.43 -37.65 -13.62
C SER A 444 -17.24 -37.63 -12.33
N ASN A 445 -17.43 -38.81 -11.73
CA ASN A 445 -18.06 -38.99 -10.43
C ASN A 445 -19.53 -38.51 -10.40
N GLU A 446 -20.00 -37.99 -9.27
CA GLU A 446 -21.40 -37.59 -9.08
C GLU A 446 -21.86 -36.53 -10.09
N SER A 447 -20.99 -35.55 -10.40
CA SER A 447 -21.31 -34.50 -11.37
C SER A 447 -21.53 -35.04 -12.79
N SER A 448 -20.92 -36.18 -13.16
CA SER A 448 -21.18 -36.81 -14.47
C SER A 448 -22.59 -37.39 -14.56
N ARG A 449 -23.13 -37.91 -13.45
CA ARG A 449 -24.51 -38.41 -13.38
C ARG A 449 -25.52 -37.27 -13.47
N ARG A 450 -25.28 -36.19 -12.71
CA ARG A 450 -26.10 -34.97 -12.79
C ARG A 450 -26.13 -34.41 -14.21
N LEU A 451 -24.98 -34.37 -14.88
CA LEU A 451 -24.88 -33.93 -16.27
C LEU A 451 -25.65 -34.87 -17.21
N ALA A 452 -25.52 -36.18 -17.03
CA ALA A 452 -26.21 -37.15 -17.86
C ALA A 452 -27.73 -37.11 -17.69
N ASP A 453 -28.22 -36.91 -16.46
CA ASP A 453 -29.65 -36.74 -16.18
C ASP A 453 -30.23 -35.50 -16.84
N LEU A 454 -29.48 -34.39 -16.87
CA LEU A 454 -29.88 -33.16 -17.55
C LEU A 454 -29.98 -33.31 -19.07
N ILE A 455 -29.15 -34.19 -19.66
CA ILE A 455 -28.96 -34.28 -21.12
C ILE A 455 -29.77 -35.42 -21.74
N TRP A 456 -29.76 -36.61 -21.15
CA TRP A 456 -30.35 -37.81 -21.74
C TRP A 456 -31.64 -38.28 -21.07
N ASP A 457 -32.12 -37.59 -20.02
CA ASP A 457 -33.38 -37.84 -19.30
C ASP A 457 -33.57 -39.33 -18.87
N LYS A 458 -33.38 -39.62 -17.57
CA LYS A 458 -33.54 -40.95 -16.93
C LYS A 458 -32.51 -42.02 -17.31
N VAL A 459 -31.28 -41.85 -16.83
CA VAL A 459 -30.29 -42.93 -16.83
C VAL A 459 -30.48 -43.81 -15.59
N LYS A 460 -30.60 -45.14 -15.75
CA LYS A 460 -30.70 -46.09 -14.62
C LYS A 460 -29.31 -46.33 -14.03
N TYR A 461 -29.06 -45.82 -12.81
CA TYR A 461 -27.81 -46.05 -12.08
C TYR A 461 -27.97 -47.14 -11.02
N GLU A 462 -26.94 -47.95 -10.82
CA GLU A 462 -26.84 -48.76 -9.60
C GLU A 462 -26.61 -47.83 -8.40
N PRO A 463 -27.49 -47.83 -7.38
CA PRO A 463 -27.25 -47.07 -6.16
C PRO A 463 -26.02 -47.63 -5.46
N ARG A 464 -24.98 -46.81 -5.36
CA ARG A 464 -23.77 -47.19 -4.61
C ARG A 464 -24.07 -47.10 -3.12
N LYS A 465 -23.60 -48.08 -2.34
CA LYS A 465 -23.54 -48.00 -0.86
C LYS A 465 -22.70 -46.81 -0.33
N TRP A 466 -21.83 -46.21 -1.16
CA TRP A 466 -20.92 -45.12 -0.77
C TRP A 466 -20.79 -44.05 -1.86
N SER A 467 -20.84 -42.76 -1.50
CA SER A 467 -20.61 -41.64 -2.42
C SER A 467 -19.13 -41.58 -2.86
N ILE A 468 -18.88 -41.47 -4.17
CA ILE A 468 -17.54 -41.16 -4.69
C ILE A 468 -17.28 -39.68 -4.40
N ARG A 469 -16.17 -39.37 -3.73
CA ARG A 469 -15.79 -37.98 -3.46
C ARG A 469 -15.50 -37.25 -4.77
N GLU A 470 -16.07 -36.06 -4.92
CA GLU A 470 -15.66 -35.13 -5.97
C GLU A 470 -14.21 -34.68 -5.73
N ASN A 471 -13.47 -34.45 -6.82
CA ASN A 471 -12.09 -33.96 -6.74
C ASN A 471 -12.03 -32.45 -6.48
N CYS A 472 -13.05 -31.72 -6.94
CA CYS A 472 -13.20 -30.28 -6.73
C CYS A 472 -14.14 -30.04 -5.53
N LEU A 473 -13.99 -28.87 -4.88
CA LEU A 473 -15.00 -28.38 -3.95
C LEU A 473 -15.91 -27.40 -4.70
N ILE A 474 -17.16 -27.29 -4.30
CA ILE A 474 -18.15 -26.45 -4.96
C ILE A 474 -18.91 -25.70 -3.87
N ASP A 475 -19.02 -24.38 -4.02
CA ASP A 475 -19.95 -23.55 -3.26
C ASP A 475 -20.79 -22.70 -4.23
N ASP A 476 -21.61 -21.79 -3.73
CA ASP A 476 -22.49 -20.95 -4.56
C ASP A 476 -21.75 -19.97 -5.48
N ASN A 477 -20.50 -19.64 -5.17
CA ASN A 477 -19.72 -18.62 -5.87
C ASN A 477 -18.73 -19.24 -6.85
N TYR A 478 -18.08 -20.34 -6.48
CA TYR A 478 -16.90 -20.89 -7.14
C TYR A 478 -16.90 -22.41 -7.24
N ILE A 479 -16.17 -22.89 -8.25
CA ILE A 479 -15.60 -24.23 -8.27
C ILE A 479 -14.14 -24.11 -7.87
N TYR A 480 -13.76 -24.85 -6.83
CA TYR A 480 -12.42 -24.93 -6.29
C TYR A 480 -11.67 -26.09 -6.94
N VAL A 481 -10.70 -25.77 -7.78
CA VAL A 481 -9.89 -26.71 -8.55
C VAL A 481 -8.59 -26.99 -7.81
N PRO A 482 -8.28 -28.25 -7.44
CA PRO A 482 -7.11 -28.54 -6.64
C PRO A 482 -5.81 -28.34 -7.42
N VAL A 483 -4.80 -27.80 -6.72
CA VAL A 483 -3.42 -27.65 -7.17
C VAL A 483 -2.70 -28.99 -7.01
N SER A 484 -2.26 -29.54 -8.13
CA SER A 484 -1.52 -30.80 -8.19
C SER A 484 -0.03 -30.63 -7.85
N SER A 485 0.55 -29.48 -8.20
CA SER A 485 1.91 -29.08 -7.84
C SER A 485 2.13 -27.59 -8.07
N ALA A 486 2.93 -26.94 -7.23
CA ALA A 486 3.50 -25.61 -7.48
C ALA A 486 5.01 -25.70 -7.27
N LYS A 487 5.80 -25.23 -8.25
CA LYS A 487 7.27 -25.33 -8.22
C LYS A 487 7.92 -24.12 -8.88
N ILE A 488 9.04 -23.65 -8.33
CA ILE A 488 9.88 -22.63 -8.96
C ILE A 488 10.69 -23.29 -10.09
N VAL A 489 10.68 -22.68 -11.28
CA VAL A 489 11.32 -23.15 -12.51
C VAL A 489 12.15 -22.01 -13.11
N LYS A 490 13.31 -22.34 -13.69
CA LYS A 490 14.11 -21.35 -14.44
C LYS A 490 13.38 -20.92 -15.73
N ASN A 491 13.38 -19.63 -16.04
CA ASN A 491 12.80 -19.09 -17.26
C ASN A 491 13.72 -19.33 -18.48
N LYS A 492 13.92 -20.60 -18.85
CA LYS A 492 14.84 -21.00 -19.94
C LYS A 492 14.47 -20.37 -21.29
N LYS A 493 13.18 -20.11 -21.50
CA LYS A 493 12.64 -19.54 -22.74
C LYS A 493 12.73 -18.01 -22.80
N LYS A 494 13.31 -17.36 -21.78
CA LYS A 494 13.46 -15.90 -21.68
C LYS A 494 12.14 -15.15 -21.96
N LYS A 495 11.02 -15.68 -21.46
CA LYS A 495 9.70 -15.07 -21.69
C LYS A 495 9.55 -13.81 -20.86
N ALA A 496 8.99 -12.77 -21.46
CA ALA A 496 8.68 -11.54 -20.73
C ALA A 496 7.49 -11.73 -19.81
N VAL A 497 7.39 -10.89 -18.78
CA VAL A 497 6.25 -10.83 -17.87
C VAL A 497 5.55 -9.48 -17.94
N ILE A 498 4.22 -9.53 -17.84
CA ILE A 498 3.30 -8.43 -18.08
C ILE A 498 2.34 -8.35 -16.90
N ASN A 499 2.05 -7.11 -16.47
CA ASN A 499 0.99 -6.81 -15.53
C ASN A 499 -0.10 -6.01 -16.24
N ILE A 500 -1.35 -6.41 -16.05
CA ILE A 500 -2.51 -5.62 -16.40
C ILE A 500 -3.21 -5.17 -15.12
N THR A 501 -3.61 -3.90 -15.08
CA THR A 501 -4.40 -3.32 -14.01
C THR A 501 -5.83 -3.15 -14.49
N VAL A 502 -6.74 -3.79 -13.78
CA VAL A 502 -8.18 -3.86 -14.06
C VAL A 502 -8.94 -3.04 -13.02
N SER A 503 -10.07 -2.45 -13.41
CA SER A 503 -11.00 -1.72 -12.54
C SER A 503 -11.66 -2.63 -11.48
N GLY A 504 -12.34 -2.03 -10.50
CA GLY A 504 -13.16 -2.74 -9.54
C GLY A 504 -12.37 -3.62 -8.57
N ASP A 505 -12.73 -4.90 -8.49
CA ASP A 505 -12.20 -5.91 -7.54
C ASP A 505 -10.75 -6.32 -7.83
N LYS A 506 -10.12 -5.67 -8.82
CA LYS A 506 -8.73 -5.88 -9.24
C LYS A 506 -8.42 -7.36 -9.44
N SER A 507 -9.31 -8.05 -10.14
CA SER A 507 -9.14 -9.45 -10.50
C SER A 507 -9.61 -9.70 -11.92
N TYR A 508 -9.05 -10.72 -12.56
CA TYR A 508 -9.41 -11.15 -13.90
C TYR A 508 -9.22 -12.66 -14.04
N LEU A 509 -9.80 -13.25 -15.08
CA LEU A 509 -9.68 -14.66 -15.38
C LEU A 509 -8.55 -14.93 -16.36
N VAL A 510 -7.62 -15.74 -15.90
CA VAL A 510 -6.53 -16.28 -16.69
C VAL A 510 -6.79 -17.75 -16.86
N GLU A 511 -6.91 -18.22 -18.09
CA GLU A 511 -7.08 -19.66 -18.31
C GLU A 511 -8.27 -20.24 -17.52
N ASN A 512 -9.36 -19.46 -17.38
CA ASN A 512 -10.57 -19.71 -16.56
C ASN A 512 -10.39 -19.66 -15.03
N VAL A 513 -9.17 -19.39 -14.56
CA VAL A 513 -8.84 -19.32 -13.14
C VAL A 513 -8.75 -17.86 -12.69
N GLY A 514 -9.37 -17.54 -11.56
CA GLY A 514 -9.29 -16.21 -10.95
C GLY A 514 -7.86 -15.83 -10.59
N THR A 515 -7.49 -14.59 -10.85
CA THR A 515 -6.20 -14.03 -10.48
C THR A 515 -6.32 -12.56 -10.07
N PHE A 516 -5.40 -12.04 -9.26
CA PHE A 516 -5.43 -10.64 -8.83
C PHE A 516 -4.45 -9.75 -9.61
N ASN A 517 -4.77 -8.46 -9.69
CA ASN A 517 -3.84 -7.38 -10.00
C ASN A 517 -3.72 -6.39 -8.83
N SER A 518 -2.76 -6.54 -7.94
CA SER A 518 -2.38 -5.45 -7.04
C SER A 518 -0.98 -4.92 -7.35
N PRO A 519 -0.86 -3.63 -7.70
CA PRO A 519 0.24 -2.84 -7.20
C PRO A 519 -0.13 -2.47 -5.75
N ASP A 520 0.29 -3.26 -4.76
CA ASP A 520 0.00 -2.91 -3.37
C ASP A 520 0.88 -1.73 -2.91
N ARG A 521 0.18 -0.79 -2.26
CA ARG A 521 0.55 0.57 -1.85
C ARG A 521 1.72 0.69 -0.86
N GLN A 522 2.44 -0.40 -0.60
CA GLN A 522 3.60 -0.44 0.30
C GLN A 522 4.93 -0.20 -0.42
N GLN A 523 4.92 -0.16 -1.76
CA GLN A 523 6.11 0.11 -2.54
C GLN A 523 6.45 1.60 -2.51
N PHE A 524 7.71 1.90 -2.14
CA PHE A 524 8.25 3.24 -2.27
C PHE A 524 8.08 3.73 -3.72
N PRO A 525 7.59 4.96 -3.95
CA PRO A 525 7.36 5.46 -5.31
C PRO A 525 8.68 5.52 -6.09
N VAL A 526 8.80 4.69 -7.13
CA VAL A 526 10.01 4.61 -7.97
C VAL A 526 10.18 5.88 -8.83
N HIS A 527 9.09 6.43 -9.34
CA HIS A 527 9.13 7.68 -10.10
C HIS A 527 9.25 8.89 -9.17
N ARG A 528 10.30 9.69 -9.34
CA ARG A 528 10.60 10.88 -8.53
C ARG A 528 9.45 11.89 -8.48
N ILE A 529 8.84 12.21 -9.62
CA ILE A 529 7.70 13.15 -9.67
C ILE A 529 6.55 12.65 -8.79
N LEU A 530 6.28 11.34 -8.80
CA LEU A 530 5.25 10.76 -7.95
C LEU A 530 5.64 10.83 -6.47
N ALA A 531 6.90 10.54 -6.14
CA ALA A 531 7.43 10.67 -4.78
C ALA A 531 7.29 12.11 -4.25
N ASN A 532 7.68 13.10 -5.05
CA ASN A 532 7.60 14.52 -4.71
C ASN A 532 6.16 14.98 -4.42
N ARG A 533 5.18 14.45 -5.16
CA ARG A 533 3.75 14.70 -4.87
C ARG A 533 3.33 14.16 -3.51
N TYR A 534 3.81 12.96 -3.13
CA TYR A 534 3.57 12.42 -1.79
C TYR A 534 4.26 13.24 -0.69
N TRP A 535 5.51 13.68 -0.90
CA TRP A 535 6.21 14.50 0.09
C TRP A 535 5.48 15.82 0.37
N ARG A 536 5.00 16.50 -0.68
CA ARG A 536 4.16 17.70 -0.56
C ARG A 536 2.84 17.41 0.16
N LEU A 537 2.23 16.26 -0.12
CA LEU A 537 0.99 15.84 0.54
C LEU A 537 1.21 15.62 2.05
N PHE A 538 2.26 14.91 2.43
CA PHE A 538 2.58 14.66 3.84
C PHE A 538 2.93 15.94 4.58
N TYR A 539 3.74 16.82 3.99
CA TYR A 539 4.01 18.13 4.59
C TYR A 539 2.72 18.96 4.80
N LYS A 540 1.77 18.88 3.87
CA LYS A 540 0.50 19.61 3.96
C LYS A 540 -0.49 19.04 4.98
N LEU A 541 -0.57 17.71 5.10
CA LEU A 541 -1.63 17.03 5.86
C LEU A 541 -1.18 16.53 7.23
N ASP A 542 0.10 16.19 7.39
CA ASP A 542 0.62 15.60 8.63
C ASP A 542 1.06 16.69 9.61
N PRO A 543 0.44 16.80 10.79
CA PRO A 543 0.73 17.88 11.73
C PRO A 543 2.12 17.76 12.37
N VAL A 544 2.64 16.55 12.52
CA VAL A 544 3.98 16.34 13.12
C VAL A 544 5.05 16.76 12.11
N ILE A 545 4.93 16.31 10.86
CA ILE A 545 5.89 16.63 9.81
C ILE A 545 5.86 18.13 9.49
N GLY A 546 4.67 18.72 9.34
CA GLY A 546 4.50 20.16 9.06
C GLY A 546 5.21 21.01 10.11
N ASN A 547 4.83 20.85 11.38
CA ASN A 547 5.40 21.62 12.50
C ASN A 547 6.91 21.44 12.63
N CYS A 548 7.41 20.20 12.49
CA CYS A 548 8.84 19.94 12.56
C CYS A 548 9.62 20.64 11.43
N VAL A 549 9.13 20.56 10.19
CA VAL A 549 9.78 21.20 9.04
C VAL A 549 9.74 22.72 9.16
N ASP A 550 8.63 23.30 9.59
CA ASP A 550 8.50 24.74 9.81
C ASP A 550 9.46 25.23 10.89
N MET A 551 9.59 24.47 11.99
CA MET A 551 10.54 24.73 13.06
C MET A 551 12.00 24.69 12.57
N PHE A 552 12.38 23.70 11.76
CA PHE A 552 13.70 23.67 11.11
C PHE A 552 13.91 24.84 10.15
N ALA A 553 12.86 25.33 9.51
CA ALA A 553 12.95 26.43 8.56
C ALA A 553 13.00 27.80 9.21
N GLU A 554 12.34 28.01 10.36
CA GLU A 554 12.18 29.33 10.98
C GLU A 554 13.22 29.60 12.08
N MET A 555 13.51 28.60 12.93
CA MET A 555 14.36 28.80 14.11
C MET A 555 15.84 29.13 13.85
N PRO A 556 16.50 28.65 12.77
CA PRO A 556 17.91 28.96 12.52
C PRO A 556 18.20 30.41 12.16
N TRP A 557 17.20 31.11 11.60
CA TRP A 557 17.38 32.43 11.04
C TRP A 557 16.98 33.50 12.05
N SER A 558 17.74 34.60 12.06
CA SER A 558 17.47 35.82 12.82
C SER A 558 17.95 37.00 12.01
N ASP A 559 17.72 38.21 12.49
CA ASP A 559 18.43 39.36 11.95
C ASP A 559 19.95 39.17 12.12
N PHE A 560 20.70 39.76 11.20
CA PHE A 560 22.14 39.63 11.12
C PHE A 560 22.79 40.96 10.76
N GLN A 561 24.04 41.13 11.17
CA GLN A 561 24.89 42.24 10.80
C GLN A 561 26.03 41.75 9.90
N LEU A 562 26.38 42.56 8.91
CA LEU A 562 27.51 42.31 8.02
C LEU A 562 28.76 42.99 8.58
N THR A 563 29.76 42.18 8.92
CA THR A 563 31.06 42.64 9.44
C THR A 563 32.20 42.08 8.56
N GLY A 564 33.41 42.62 8.67
CA GLY A 564 34.58 42.05 8.00
C GLY A 564 35.50 43.07 7.35
N GLU A 565 36.72 42.62 7.04
CA GLU A 565 37.76 43.46 6.44
C GLU A 565 37.33 44.00 5.05
N GLY A 566 37.25 45.32 4.93
CA GLY A 566 36.87 46.02 3.69
C GLY A 566 35.36 46.19 3.49
N VAL A 567 34.52 45.75 4.43
CA VAL A 567 33.06 45.96 4.41
C VAL A 567 32.74 47.24 5.20
N SER A 568 33.07 48.39 4.61
CA SER A 568 32.80 49.71 5.20
C SER A 568 32.36 50.73 4.14
N GLY A 569 31.53 51.70 4.53
CA GLY A 569 30.96 52.72 3.64
C GLY A 569 29.99 52.14 2.59
N GLU A 570 30.10 52.63 1.35
CA GLU A 570 29.20 52.32 0.22
C GLU A 570 29.07 50.82 -0.09
N ILE A 571 30.13 50.03 0.13
CA ILE A 571 30.11 48.58 -0.11
C ILE A 571 29.16 47.87 0.87
N LYS A 572 29.17 48.31 2.14
CA LYS A 572 28.30 47.74 3.18
C LYS A 572 26.85 48.09 2.90
N GLU A 573 26.56 49.35 2.58
CA GLU A 573 25.23 49.83 2.22
C GLU A 573 24.67 49.09 1.00
N SER A 574 25.51 48.84 -0.02
CA SER A 574 25.11 48.06 -1.20
C SER A 574 24.74 46.61 -0.85
N PHE A 575 25.47 45.96 0.05
CA PHE A 575 25.14 44.61 0.49
C PHE A 575 23.88 44.56 1.36
N GLU A 576 23.67 45.57 2.21
CA GLU A 576 22.47 45.69 3.05
C GLU A 576 21.23 45.94 2.18
N ALA A 577 21.30 46.88 1.23
CA ALA A 577 20.24 47.11 0.24
C ALA A 577 19.92 45.86 -0.58
N MET A 578 20.94 45.07 -0.95
CA MET A 578 20.73 43.79 -1.64
C MET A 578 20.00 42.76 -0.77
N CYS A 579 20.29 42.69 0.53
CA CYS A 579 19.62 41.77 1.45
C CYS A 579 18.14 42.18 1.67
N GLU A 580 17.87 43.48 1.69
CA GLU A 580 16.53 44.06 1.79
C GLU A 580 15.70 43.84 0.52
N ASP A 581 16.22 44.23 -0.65
CA ASP A 581 15.52 44.09 -1.95
C ASP A 581 15.17 42.61 -2.22
N THR A 582 16.10 41.70 -1.94
CA THR A 582 15.87 40.25 -2.12
C THR A 582 15.03 39.59 -1.03
N GLN A 583 14.77 40.27 0.09
CA GLN A 583 14.10 39.70 1.28
C GLN A 583 14.72 38.37 1.75
N ILE A 584 16.06 38.32 1.85
CA ILE A 584 16.79 37.07 1.96
C ILE A 584 16.37 36.18 3.15
N LEU A 585 16.01 36.77 4.29
CA LEU A 585 15.56 36.01 5.47
C LEU A 585 14.32 35.16 5.17
N LYS A 586 13.35 35.72 4.45
CA LYS A 586 12.12 35.02 4.07
C LYS A 586 12.41 33.93 3.05
N ILE A 587 13.29 34.21 2.09
CA ILE A 587 13.63 33.25 1.03
C ILE A 587 14.45 32.09 1.58
N LEU A 588 15.33 32.32 2.56
CA LEU A 588 16.05 31.27 3.28
C LEU A 588 15.11 30.28 3.94
N GLN A 589 14.01 30.75 4.56
CA GLN A 589 12.99 29.87 5.13
C GLN A 589 12.38 28.97 4.05
N PHE A 590 12.01 29.52 2.89
CA PHE A 590 11.46 28.72 1.78
C PHE A 590 12.47 27.73 1.18
N ILE A 591 13.75 28.12 1.08
CA ILE A 591 14.83 27.25 0.63
C ILE A 591 14.96 26.04 1.57
N VAL A 592 14.96 26.27 2.89
CA VAL A 592 15.04 25.18 3.87
C VAL A 592 13.83 24.26 3.77
N LYS A 593 12.61 24.82 3.62
CA LYS A 593 11.38 24.02 3.45
C LYS A 593 11.47 23.10 2.23
N GLU A 594 11.81 23.61 1.06
CA GLU A 594 11.99 22.79 -0.16
C GLU A 594 13.14 21.77 -0.03
N PHE A 595 14.27 22.20 0.54
CA PHE A 595 15.43 21.34 0.79
C PHE A 595 15.10 20.15 1.71
N LEU A 596 14.23 20.31 2.70
CA LEU A 596 13.81 19.22 3.58
C LEU A 596 12.69 18.39 2.96
N VAL A 597 11.64 19.02 2.43
CA VAL A 597 10.44 18.33 1.92
C VAL A 597 10.73 17.56 0.65
N ILE A 598 11.35 18.18 -0.36
CA ILE A 598 11.68 17.52 -1.62
C ILE A 598 13.06 16.89 -1.57
N GLY A 599 13.98 17.47 -0.80
CA GLY A 599 15.40 17.10 -0.81
C GLY A 599 16.24 18.01 -1.69
N GLU A 600 15.65 19.02 -2.32
CA GLU A 600 16.30 19.84 -3.35
C GLU A 600 15.73 21.25 -3.33
N ALA A 601 16.61 22.25 -3.44
CA ALA A 601 16.22 23.64 -3.65
C ALA A 601 17.01 24.23 -4.83
N ALA A 602 16.36 25.06 -5.63
CA ALA A 602 16.96 25.68 -6.81
C ALA A 602 16.70 27.20 -6.85
N PRO A 603 17.38 27.99 -5.99
CA PRO A 603 17.32 29.45 -6.04
C PRO A 603 17.97 30.01 -7.30
N HIS A 604 17.27 30.96 -7.92
CA HIS A 604 17.70 31.69 -9.10
C HIS A 604 17.67 33.19 -8.83
N ASN A 605 18.85 33.82 -8.81
CA ASN A 605 19.05 35.23 -8.50
C ASN A 605 18.96 36.07 -9.77
N PHE A 606 18.16 37.13 -9.74
CA PHE A 606 18.02 38.11 -10.81
C PHE A 606 18.92 39.32 -10.54
N PHE A 607 19.84 39.57 -11.46
CA PHE A 607 20.78 40.69 -11.41
C PHE A 607 20.16 41.93 -12.05
N ASP A 608 20.30 43.08 -11.41
CA ASP A 608 19.99 44.38 -12.00
C ASP A 608 21.30 45.11 -12.34
N GLU A 609 21.53 45.32 -13.63
CA GLU A 609 22.74 45.99 -14.15
C GLU A 609 22.84 47.45 -13.70
N THR A 610 21.72 48.12 -13.43
CA THR A 610 21.71 49.54 -13.06
C THR A 610 22.18 49.76 -11.62
N LYS A 611 21.76 48.89 -10.70
CA LYS A 611 22.12 48.95 -9.28
C LYS A 611 23.37 48.14 -8.93
N GLY A 612 23.77 47.20 -9.79
CA GLY A 612 24.91 46.31 -9.53
C GLY A 612 24.67 45.30 -8.39
N ILE A 613 23.42 44.97 -8.09
CA ILE A 613 23.01 44.07 -7.00
C ILE A 613 21.98 43.04 -7.45
N TRP A 614 21.78 41.99 -6.66
CA TRP A 614 20.63 41.10 -6.80
C TRP A 614 19.35 41.80 -6.34
N THR A 615 18.27 41.70 -7.10
CA THR A 615 16.97 42.32 -6.76
C THR A 615 15.91 41.30 -6.36
N TYR A 616 15.91 40.13 -6.99
CA TYR A 616 14.90 39.11 -6.75
C TYR A 616 15.49 37.70 -6.79
N ILE A 617 14.96 36.79 -5.96
CA ILE A 617 15.32 35.38 -5.97
C ILE A 617 14.07 34.55 -6.23
N ALA A 618 14.06 33.82 -7.34
CA ALA A 618 13.00 32.86 -7.68
C ALA A 618 13.41 31.45 -7.26
N LEU A 619 12.48 30.68 -6.71
CA LEU A 619 12.67 29.25 -6.46
C LEU A 619 12.01 28.43 -7.58
N HIS A 620 12.83 27.71 -8.35
CA HIS A 620 12.32 26.84 -9.41
C HIS A 620 11.80 25.52 -8.83
N ASN A 621 10.72 25.00 -9.44
CA ASN A 621 10.20 23.69 -9.08
C ASN A 621 11.20 22.59 -9.50
N PRO A 622 11.72 21.77 -8.57
CA PRO A 622 12.70 20.74 -8.90
C PRO A 622 12.19 19.65 -9.87
N ASP A 623 10.88 19.49 -10.03
CA ASP A 623 10.27 18.55 -10.98
C ASP A 623 10.45 18.99 -12.45
N GLN A 624 10.70 20.28 -12.69
CA GLN A 624 10.88 20.89 -14.01
C GLN A 624 12.36 21.14 -14.36
N LEU A 625 13.28 20.58 -13.59
CA LEU A 625 14.71 20.76 -13.78
C LEU A 625 15.38 19.45 -14.15
N GLU A 626 16.11 19.45 -15.27
CA GLU A 626 17.05 18.41 -15.67
C GLU A 626 18.45 18.78 -15.18
N ILE A 627 19.15 17.82 -14.60
CA ILE A 627 20.45 18.07 -13.96
C ILE A 627 21.47 17.12 -14.52
N ILE A 628 22.51 17.71 -15.08
CA ILE A 628 23.61 17.02 -15.73
C ILE A 628 24.84 17.28 -14.86
N ASP A 629 25.29 16.24 -14.16
CA ASP A 629 26.48 16.28 -13.32
C ASP A 629 27.59 15.47 -14.00
N ALA A 630 28.79 16.06 -14.10
CA ALA A 630 29.96 15.44 -14.73
C ALA A 630 31.01 15.13 -13.65
N PRO A 631 31.09 13.88 -13.14
CA PRO A 631 31.85 13.57 -11.93
C PRO A 631 33.37 13.72 -12.07
N PHE A 632 33.89 13.80 -13.29
CA PHE A 632 35.33 13.89 -13.57
C PHE A 632 35.87 15.31 -13.54
N ILE A 633 34.99 16.32 -13.53
CA ILE A 633 35.37 17.74 -13.49
C ILE A 633 34.73 18.34 -12.25
N LYS A 634 35.52 19.06 -11.44
CA LYS A 634 34.99 19.85 -10.32
C LYS A 634 34.25 21.07 -10.87
N MET A 635 33.10 20.84 -11.49
CA MET A 635 32.20 21.86 -12.01
C MET A 635 30.87 21.80 -11.26
N ASP A 636 30.21 22.95 -11.17
CA ASP A 636 28.82 22.97 -10.73
C ASP A 636 27.96 22.21 -11.76
N PRO A 637 26.93 21.48 -11.32
CA PRO A 637 26.08 20.73 -12.24
C PRO A 637 25.39 21.69 -13.21
N VAL A 638 25.33 21.30 -14.48
CA VAL A 638 24.57 22.04 -15.48
C VAL A 638 23.10 21.75 -15.25
N VAL A 639 22.30 22.82 -15.08
CA VAL A 639 20.87 22.69 -14.86
C VAL A 639 20.10 23.27 -16.02
N GLU A 640 19.19 22.47 -16.56
CA GLU A 640 18.32 22.88 -17.64
C GLU A 640 16.87 22.89 -17.16
N PHE A 641 16.14 23.95 -17.53
CA PHE A 641 14.73 24.09 -17.24
C PHE A 641 13.90 23.49 -18.38
N ILE A 642 13.00 22.59 -18.00
CA ILE A 642 12.05 21.93 -18.90
C ILE A 642 10.77 22.80 -18.94
N PRO A 643 10.46 23.46 -20.06
CA PRO A 643 9.29 24.32 -20.15
C PRO A 643 7.99 23.52 -20.13
N ASP A 644 7.04 23.95 -19.31
CA ASP A 644 5.70 23.34 -19.20
C ASP A 644 4.80 23.77 -20.37
N ASP A 645 3.91 22.87 -20.80
CA ASP A 645 2.96 23.12 -21.90
C ASP A 645 2.02 24.31 -21.58
N ARG A 646 1.76 24.56 -20.30
CA ARG A 646 1.01 25.73 -19.83
C ARG A 646 1.76 27.05 -20.04
N LEU A 647 3.07 27.07 -19.77
CA LEU A 647 3.88 28.27 -19.99
C LEU A 647 3.87 28.63 -21.48
N ARG A 648 3.94 27.61 -22.34
CA ARG A 648 3.80 27.78 -23.79
C ARG A 648 2.42 28.33 -24.18
N SER A 649 1.33 27.76 -23.68
CA SER A 649 -0.02 28.22 -24.03
C SER A 649 -0.26 29.68 -23.61
N VAL A 650 0.25 30.07 -22.44
CA VAL A 650 0.23 31.44 -21.92
C VAL A 650 1.01 32.38 -22.85
N LEU A 651 2.22 32.00 -23.29
CA LEU A 651 3.05 32.83 -24.17
C LEU A 651 2.55 32.91 -25.62
N THR A 652 1.78 31.91 -26.07
CA THR A 652 1.09 31.94 -27.37
C THR A 652 -0.28 32.61 -27.32
N SER A 653 -0.81 32.92 -26.13
CA SER A 653 -2.13 33.54 -25.99
C SER A 653 -2.11 35.03 -26.41
N ASN A 654 -3.18 35.48 -27.06
CA ASN A 654 -3.32 36.85 -27.58
C ASN A 654 -3.70 37.90 -26.51
N ASN A 655 -3.54 37.61 -25.22
CA ASN A 655 -3.87 38.55 -24.16
C ASN A 655 -2.91 39.74 -24.14
N TYR A 656 -3.44 40.96 -24.08
CA TYR A 656 -2.68 42.21 -24.08
C TYR A 656 -1.61 42.29 -22.98
N LEU A 657 -1.91 41.82 -21.77
CA LEU A 657 -0.95 41.81 -20.65
C LEU A 657 0.22 40.83 -20.89
N LEU A 658 -0.07 39.66 -21.44
CA LEU A 658 0.95 38.63 -21.72
C LEU A 658 1.81 38.98 -22.93
N ARG A 659 1.27 39.78 -23.86
CA ARG A 659 2.03 40.36 -24.97
C ARG A 659 3.13 41.31 -24.49
N LYS A 660 2.83 42.20 -23.53
CA LYS A 660 3.85 43.08 -22.93
C LYS A 660 4.97 42.31 -22.23
N VAL A 661 4.62 41.25 -21.52
CA VAL A 661 5.60 40.37 -20.86
C VAL A 661 6.48 39.65 -21.88
N ARG A 662 5.89 39.19 -23.00
CA ARG A 662 6.63 38.56 -24.11
C ARG A 662 7.60 39.52 -24.79
N GLU A 663 7.23 40.80 -24.94
CA GLU A 663 8.10 41.84 -25.52
C GLU A 663 9.31 42.17 -24.63
N GLN A 664 9.21 41.95 -23.32
CA GLN A 664 10.32 42.14 -22.37
C GLN A 664 11.25 40.91 -22.27
N MET A 665 10.87 39.76 -22.82
CA MET A 665 11.69 38.54 -22.73
C MET A 665 12.79 38.51 -23.81
N PRO A 666 13.97 37.93 -23.51
CA PRO A 666 15.04 37.76 -24.50
C PRO A 666 14.57 36.93 -25.70
N PRO A 667 14.88 37.34 -26.94
CA PRO A 667 14.42 36.65 -28.15
C PRO A 667 14.94 35.20 -28.26
N GLU A 668 16.13 34.92 -27.71
CA GLU A 668 16.68 33.55 -27.64
C GLU A 668 15.89 32.62 -26.71
N LEU A 669 15.31 33.14 -25.64
CA LEU A 669 14.46 32.36 -24.74
C LEU A 669 13.16 31.97 -25.45
N ILE A 670 12.58 32.92 -26.18
CA ILE A 670 11.33 32.72 -26.94
C ILE A 670 11.54 31.67 -28.03
N SER A 671 12.66 31.73 -28.77
CA SER A 671 12.94 30.76 -29.83
C SER A 671 13.09 29.33 -29.28
N ARG A 672 13.80 29.15 -28.15
CA ARG A 672 13.93 27.84 -27.48
C ARG A 672 12.61 27.30 -26.93
N LEU A 673 11.77 28.17 -26.37
CA LEU A 673 10.44 27.83 -25.88
C LEU A 673 9.51 27.34 -27.01
N VAL A 674 9.56 27.99 -28.17
CA VAL A 674 8.80 27.57 -29.37
C VAL A 674 9.34 26.24 -29.91
N ALA A 675 10.67 26.07 -29.93
CA ALA A 675 11.36 24.89 -30.44
C ALA A 675 11.30 23.66 -29.52
N ARG A 676 10.68 23.75 -28.33
CA ARG A 676 10.65 22.70 -27.30
C ARG A 676 12.05 22.24 -26.84
N GLN A 677 13.00 23.17 -26.79
CA GLN A 677 14.33 22.88 -26.27
C GLN A 677 14.40 23.26 -24.80
N ASN A 678 15.17 22.49 -24.03
CA ASN A 678 15.45 22.82 -22.63
C ASN A 678 16.22 24.15 -22.55
N ILE A 679 15.97 24.91 -21.49
CA ILE A 679 16.62 26.20 -21.27
C ILE A 679 17.77 26.00 -20.27
N PRO A 680 19.04 26.06 -20.70
CA PRO A 680 20.16 26.00 -19.78
C PRO A 680 20.18 27.26 -18.91
N LEU A 681 20.25 27.06 -17.60
CA LEU A 681 20.34 28.15 -16.63
C LEU A 681 21.80 28.45 -16.35
N SER A 682 22.13 29.75 -16.22
CA SER A 682 23.51 30.19 -15.95
C SER A 682 23.94 29.75 -14.54
N PRO A 683 25.10 29.08 -14.38
CA PRO A 683 25.65 28.69 -13.07
C PRO A 683 26.01 29.86 -12.14
N ILE A 684 26.07 31.08 -12.67
CA ILE A 684 26.33 32.31 -11.88
C ILE A 684 25.06 32.75 -11.16
N ASN A 685 23.92 32.71 -11.86
CA ASN A 685 22.65 33.21 -11.35
C ASN A 685 21.86 32.13 -10.62
N MET A 686 22.02 30.87 -11.02
CA MET A 686 21.26 29.75 -10.49
C MET A 686 22.15 28.82 -9.68
N THR A 687 21.70 28.45 -8.49
CA THR A 687 22.37 27.44 -7.67
C THR A 687 21.43 26.25 -7.44
N PHE A 688 21.95 25.04 -7.62
CA PHE A 688 21.24 23.82 -7.24
C PHE A 688 21.77 23.28 -5.91
N LEU A 689 20.88 23.12 -4.93
CA LEU A 689 21.18 22.67 -3.58
C LEU A 689 20.54 21.30 -3.31
N PRO A 690 21.27 20.19 -3.54
CA PRO A 690 20.77 18.84 -3.26
C PRO A 690 21.11 18.35 -1.85
N ARG A 691 20.12 17.80 -1.16
CA ARG A 691 20.29 16.99 0.05
C ARG A 691 20.72 15.56 -0.32
N ARG A 692 22.02 15.39 -0.58
CA ARG A 692 22.60 14.10 -0.99
C ARG A 692 22.59 13.08 0.15
N LEU A 693 22.13 11.85 -0.11
CA LEU A 693 22.25 10.74 0.84
C LEU A 693 23.63 10.11 0.71
N HIS A 694 24.05 9.88 -0.54
CA HIS A 694 25.40 9.44 -0.88
C HIS A 694 26.14 10.53 -1.66
N PRO A 695 27.47 10.65 -1.51
CA PRO A 695 28.24 11.71 -2.18
C PRO A 695 28.10 11.72 -3.71
N TYR A 696 27.85 10.55 -4.31
CA TYR A 696 27.71 10.32 -5.75
C TYR A 696 26.28 10.51 -6.28
N ASP A 697 25.29 10.80 -5.41
CA ASP A 697 23.93 11.06 -5.87
C ASP A 697 23.89 12.41 -6.62
N THR A 698 23.48 12.38 -7.89
CA THR A 698 23.34 13.60 -8.71
C THR A 698 22.17 14.47 -8.24
N ARG A 699 21.15 13.85 -7.65
CA ARG A 699 19.90 14.46 -7.14
C ARG A 699 19.79 14.34 -5.63
N GLY A 700 18.99 15.20 -5.02
CA GLY A 700 18.73 15.20 -3.60
C GLY A 700 17.60 14.23 -3.20
N THR A 701 17.60 13.85 -1.91
CA THR A 701 16.58 12.97 -1.33
C THR A 701 15.84 13.67 -0.20
N SER A 702 14.51 13.60 -0.22
CA SER A 702 13.64 14.15 0.84
C SER A 702 13.98 13.56 2.22
N ILE A 703 13.88 14.36 3.27
CA ILE A 703 13.96 13.86 4.65
C ILE A 703 12.80 12.91 4.98
N ILE A 704 11.64 13.10 4.35
CA ILE A 704 10.40 12.34 4.59
C ILE A 704 10.52 10.90 4.06
N SER A 705 11.43 10.65 3.11
CA SER A 705 11.65 9.33 2.51
C SER A 705 11.90 8.21 3.53
N ARG A 706 12.62 8.51 4.62
CA ARG A 706 12.91 7.56 5.71
C ARG A 706 11.67 7.15 6.52
N MET A 707 10.60 7.95 6.47
CA MET A 707 9.33 7.72 7.19
C MET A 707 8.28 7.02 6.34
N TRP A 708 8.58 6.67 5.08
CA TRP A 708 7.59 6.08 4.16
C TRP A 708 6.84 4.88 4.76
N ARG A 709 7.57 3.94 5.38
CA ARG A 709 6.97 2.73 5.96
C ARG A 709 6.00 3.04 7.10
N ILE A 710 6.32 4.03 7.94
CA ILE A 710 5.47 4.37 9.09
C ILE A 710 4.23 5.16 8.64
N LEU A 711 4.35 6.01 7.64
CA LEU A 711 3.23 6.75 7.05
C LEU A 711 2.23 5.81 6.36
N MET A 712 2.72 4.80 5.65
CA MET A 712 1.83 3.79 5.06
C MET A 712 1.14 2.91 6.12
N TYR A 713 1.83 2.63 7.22
CA TYR A 713 1.26 1.88 8.35
C TYR A 713 0.15 2.68 9.05
N GLU A 714 0.38 3.98 9.25
CA GLU A 714 -0.61 4.91 9.81
C GLU A 714 -1.89 4.97 8.98
N ASP A 715 -1.79 5.18 7.66
CA ASP A 715 -2.96 5.19 6.76
C ASP A 715 -3.71 3.85 6.81
N ALA A 716 -3.00 2.72 6.89
CA ALA A 716 -3.64 1.41 7.03
C ALA A 716 -4.44 1.27 8.34
N ILE A 717 -3.90 1.76 9.46
CA ILE A 717 -4.60 1.75 10.76
C ILE A 717 -5.83 2.65 10.71
N TYR A 718 -5.71 3.87 10.17
CA TYR A 718 -6.85 4.78 10.04
C TYR A 718 -7.96 4.19 9.17
N ASN A 719 -7.61 3.56 8.05
CA ASN A 719 -8.61 2.91 7.20
C ASN A 719 -9.27 1.71 7.90
N ALA A 720 -8.51 0.91 8.64
CA ALA A 720 -9.04 -0.21 9.43
C ALA A 720 -9.96 0.26 10.56
N SER A 721 -9.59 1.35 11.25
CA SER A 721 -10.39 1.92 12.33
C SER A 721 -11.67 2.57 11.79
N ILE A 722 -11.61 3.29 10.68
CA ILE A 722 -12.80 3.83 10.00
C ILE A 722 -13.73 2.70 9.56
N ALA A 723 -13.20 1.62 9.00
CA ALA A 723 -14.01 0.45 8.63
C ALA A 723 -14.70 -0.19 9.84
N THR A 724 -13.98 -0.27 10.97
CA THR A 724 -14.52 -0.77 12.24
C THR A 724 -15.61 0.16 12.80
N ALA A 725 -15.36 1.47 12.80
CA ALA A 725 -16.31 2.49 13.25
C ALA A 725 -17.57 2.51 12.38
N ARG A 726 -17.45 2.31 11.06
CA ARG A 726 -18.60 2.18 10.15
C ARG A 726 -19.45 0.95 10.45
N ARG A 727 -18.82 -0.19 10.75
CA ARG A 727 -19.53 -1.41 11.19
C ARG A 727 -20.22 -1.21 12.55
N HIS A 728 -19.60 -0.43 13.44
CA HIS A 728 -20.20 -0.08 14.72
C HIS A 728 -21.36 0.92 14.57
N ALA A 729 -21.27 1.88 13.64
CA ALA A 729 -22.34 2.84 13.38
C ALA A 729 -23.56 2.19 12.73
N GLY A 730 -23.37 1.14 11.93
CA GLY A 730 -24.45 0.34 11.34
C GLY A 730 -24.33 -1.14 11.71
N PRO A 731 -24.59 -1.51 12.97
CA PRO A 731 -24.50 -2.91 13.39
C PRO A 731 -25.63 -3.71 12.74
N ILE A 732 -25.36 -4.99 12.44
CA ILE A 732 -26.41 -5.89 11.96
C ILE A 732 -27.29 -6.24 13.16
N LYS A 733 -28.54 -5.81 13.10
CA LYS A 733 -29.58 -6.10 14.08
C LYS A 733 -30.20 -7.45 13.74
N VAL A 734 -30.00 -8.48 14.58
CA VAL A 734 -30.60 -9.80 14.39
C VAL A 734 -31.69 -10.01 15.43
N ALA A 735 -32.94 -10.10 14.98
CA ALA A 735 -34.06 -10.51 15.81
C ALA A 735 -34.29 -12.01 15.65
N LYS A 736 -34.17 -12.78 16.74
CA LYS A 736 -34.48 -14.22 16.76
C LYS A 736 -35.90 -14.41 17.25
N LEU A 737 -36.70 -15.17 16.50
CA LEU A 737 -38.12 -15.44 16.79
C LEU A 737 -38.34 -16.94 16.97
N GLY A 738 -38.91 -17.32 18.11
CA GLY A 738 -39.24 -18.71 18.42
C GLY A 738 -38.91 -19.06 19.87
N ASN A 739 -39.53 -20.11 20.39
CA ASN A 739 -39.25 -20.59 21.75
C ASN A 739 -38.51 -21.94 21.68
N PRO A 740 -37.20 -21.97 22.03
CA PRO A 740 -36.40 -23.19 22.00
C PRO A 740 -36.92 -24.30 22.93
N GLN A 741 -37.67 -23.96 23.98
CA GLN A 741 -38.13 -24.91 25.00
C GLN A 741 -39.45 -25.60 24.59
N THR A 742 -40.31 -24.92 23.85
CA THR A 742 -41.58 -25.48 23.36
C THR A 742 -41.49 -26.01 21.92
N GLY A 743 -40.37 -25.78 21.23
CA GLY A 743 -40.18 -26.17 19.82
C GLY A 743 -41.05 -25.37 18.84
N TRP A 744 -41.65 -24.26 19.29
CA TRP A 744 -42.49 -23.43 18.45
C TRP A 744 -41.65 -22.61 17.47
N ILE A 745 -41.86 -22.86 16.18
CA ILE A 745 -41.27 -22.13 15.06
C ILE A 745 -42.38 -21.26 14.45
N PRO A 746 -42.19 -19.93 14.37
CA PRO A 746 -43.19 -19.02 13.83
C PRO A 746 -43.43 -19.26 12.32
N SER A 747 -44.66 -19.05 11.86
CA SER A 747 -45.01 -19.11 10.43
C SER A 747 -44.57 -17.85 9.67
N GLN A 748 -44.47 -17.94 8.34
CA GLN A 748 -44.09 -16.82 7.46
C GLN A 748 -44.98 -15.57 7.62
N GLU A 749 -46.22 -15.74 8.05
CA GLU A 749 -47.13 -14.61 8.31
C GLU A 749 -46.73 -13.83 9.58
N HIS A 750 -46.28 -14.52 10.62
CA HIS A 750 -45.79 -13.88 11.84
C HIS A 750 -44.48 -13.14 11.60
N GLU A 751 -43.60 -13.70 10.77
CA GLU A 751 -42.36 -13.04 10.34
C GLU A 751 -42.62 -11.78 9.51
N ARG A 752 -43.57 -11.82 8.56
CA ARG A 752 -43.96 -10.64 7.77
C ARG A 752 -44.57 -9.53 8.63
N LYS A 753 -45.42 -9.88 9.60
CA LYS A 753 -45.99 -8.90 10.54
C LYS A 753 -44.92 -8.24 11.40
N LEU A 754 -43.94 -9.01 11.89
CA LEU A 754 -42.82 -8.46 12.65
C LEU A 754 -41.96 -7.53 11.77
N LEU A 755 -41.63 -7.93 10.55
CA LEU A 755 -40.89 -7.10 9.61
C LEU A 755 -41.62 -5.78 9.30
N GLN A 756 -42.94 -5.83 9.13
CA GLN A 756 -43.75 -4.64 8.91
C GLN A 756 -43.71 -3.70 10.12
N LEU A 757 -43.86 -4.23 11.34
CA LEU A 757 -43.74 -3.46 12.58
C LEU A 757 -42.34 -2.86 12.78
N LEU A 758 -41.29 -3.63 12.47
CA LEU A 758 -39.90 -3.15 12.52
C LEU A 758 -39.65 -2.04 11.49
N SER A 759 -40.15 -2.18 10.26
CA SER A 759 -40.02 -1.14 9.23
C SER A 759 -40.77 0.15 9.57
N GLN A 760 -41.89 0.04 10.28
CA GLN A 760 -42.65 1.18 10.77
C GLN A 760 -41.97 1.84 11.98
N ALA A 761 -41.30 1.04 12.82
CA ALA A 761 -40.54 1.50 13.98
C ALA A 761 -39.20 2.15 13.60
N GLU A 762 -38.56 1.73 12.49
CA GLU A 762 -37.32 2.35 11.99
C GLU A 762 -37.47 3.82 11.55
N LEU A 763 -38.71 4.29 11.38
CA LEU A 763 -39.01 5.69 11.08
C LEU A 763 -38.85 6.61 12.31
N ASP A 764 -38.83 6.08 13.53
CA ASP A 764 -38.62 6.85 14.76
C ASP A 764 -37.27 6.50 15.42
N VAL A 765 -36.35 7.46 15.47
CA VAL A 765 -34.94 7.24 15.84
C VAL A 765 -34.77 6.99 17.35
N ASN A 766 -35.73 7.41 18.19
CA ASN A 766 -35.58 7.43 19.65
C ASN A 766 -36.63 6.64 20.46
N SER A 767 -37.44 5.77 19.85
CA SER A 767 -38.40 4.95 20.63
C SER A 767 -38.30 3.45 20.31
N TRP A 768 -38.01 2.64 21.32
CA TRP A 768 -38.21 1.18 21.26
C TRP A 768 -38.99 0.75 22.50
N LEU A 769 -40.10 0.02 22.33
CA LEU A 769 -40.60 -0.87 23.37
C LEU A 769 -41.30 -2.11 22.79
N VAL A 770 -41.03 -3.25 23.41
CA VAL A 770 -41.18 -4.65 22.95
C VAL A 770 -42.51 -5.25 23.44
N TYR A 771 -43.05 -6.34 22.81
CA TYR A 771 -43.53 -7.53 23.57
C TYR A 771 -43.89 -8.80 22.75
N HIS A 772 -43.12 -9.89 22.97
CA HIS A 772 -43.58 -11.29 23.10
C HIS A 772 -42.43 -12.07 23.77
N TYR A 773 -42.70 -12.95 24.74
CA TYR A 773 -41.71 -13.61 25.61
C TYR A 773 -40.56 -14.36 24.88
N GLY A 774 -40.72 -14.67 23.58
CA GLY A 774 -39.74 -15.42 22.78
C GLY A 774 -38.88 -14.60 21.82
N ILE A 775 -38.83 -13.26 21.91
CA ILE A 775 -37.99 -12.44 21.03
C ILE A 775 -36.64 -12.17 21.71
N ASN A 776 -35.55 -12.70 21.15
CA ASN A 776 -34.20 -12.36 21.58
C ASN A 776 -33.55 -11.44 20.55
N PHE A 777 -33.06 -10.28 21.00
CA PHE A 777 -32.42 -9.29 20.14
C PHE A 777 -30.91 -9.34 20.36
N GLU A 778 -30.19 -9.74 19.31
CA GLU A 778 -28.73 -9.78 19.32
C GLU A 778 -28.18 -8.76 18.32
N MET A 779 -27.36 -7.84 18.80
CA MET A 779 -26.55 -7.01 17.93
C MET A 779 -25.28 -7.79 17.61
N VAL A 780 -25.17 -8.28 16.38
CA VAL A 780 -24.01 -9.05 15.94
C VAL A 780 -22.98 -8.07 15.37
N GLY A 781 -21.90 -7.85 16.12
CA GLY A 781 -20.81 -6.94 15.75
C GLY A 781 -20.17 -6.17 16.92
N THR A 782 -20.68 -6.33 18.14
CA THR A 782 -20.30 -5.55 19.32
C THR A 782 -19.36 -6.25 20.31
N THR A 783 -18.88 -7.46 20.03
CA THR A 783 -17.98 -8.18 20.95
C THR A 783 -16.52 -8.01 20.57
N ASP A 784 -15.90 -7.04 21.26
CA ASP A 784 -14.68 -7.19 22.07
C ASP A 784 -13.35 -6.55 21.68
N ARG A 785 -13.10 -6.02 20.48
CA ARG A 785 -11.91 -5.16 20.27
C ARG A 785 -12.15 -4.09 19.22
N ILE A 786 -12.67 -2.93 19.65
CA ILE A 786 -12.35 -1.69 18.92
C ILE A 786 -10.82 -1.63 18.89
N MET A 787 -10.23 -1.54 17.69
CA MET A 787 -8.79 -1.39 17.57
C MET A 787 -8.39 -0.10 18.32
N ASN A 788 -7.64 -0.24 19.42
CA ASN A 788 -7.21 0.89 20.22
C ASN A 788 -6.21 1.74 19.43
N ILE A 789 -6.72 2.74 18.72
CA ILE A 789 -5.95 3.69 17.90
C ILE A 789 -4.84 4.35 18.74
N SER A 790 -5.13 4.64 20.02
CA SER A 790 -4.23 5.34 20.95
C SER A 790 -2.84 4.70 21.06
N GLN A 791 -2.77 3.37 21.19
CA GLN A 791 -1.49 2.67 21.38
C GLN A 791 -0.60 2.74 20.13
N HIS A 792 -1.19 2.65 18.94
CA HIS A 792 -0.43 2.73 17.69
C HIS A 792 -0.01 4.16 17.37
N ASN A 793 -0.87 5.14 17.65
CA ASN A 793 -0.57 6.55 17.39
C ASN A 793 0.65 7.03 18.18
N GLU A 794 0.79 6.63 19.45
CA GLU A 794 1.95 7.03 20.25
C GLU A 794 3.27 6.50 19.68
N VAL A 795 3.27 5.25 19.19
CA VAL A 795 4.45 4.64 18.55
C VAL A 795 4.75 5.32 17.21
N ILE A 796 3.73 5.61 16.41
CA ILE A 796 3.86 6.29 15.12
C ILE A 796 4.45 7.69 15.31
N GLU A 797 3.89 8.47 16.24
CA GLU A 797 4.36 9.80 16.58
C GLU A 797 5.83 9.76 17.02
N ARG A 798 6.16 8.87 17.96
CA ARG A 798 7.54 8.71 18.46
C ARG A 798 8.53 8.39 17.33
N ILE A 799 8.18 7.49 16.41
CA ILE A 799 9.05 7.13 15.28
C ILE A 799 9.23 8.31 14.32
N LYS A 800 8.18 9.07 14.02
CA LYS A 800 8.27 10.28 13.19
C LYS A 800 9.22 11.31 13.80
N LEU A 801 9.11 11.54 15.10
CA LEU A 801 9.97 12.47 15.83
C LEU A 801 11.44 12.04 15.85
N VAL A 802 11.71 10.76 16.08
CA VAL A 802 13.07 10.20 15.99
C VAL A 802 13.62 10.35 14.57
N ALA A 803 12.81 10.10 13.55
CA ALA A 803 13.22 10.21 12.15
C ALA A 803 13.58 11.65 11.74
N LEU A 804 12.81 12.63 12.22
CA LEU A 804 13.04 14.07 12.02
C LEU A 804 14.11 14.62 12.97
N GLY A 805 14.41 13.90 14.04
CA GLY A 805 15.47 14.25 14.97
C GLY A 805 15.07 15.32 15.99
N ILE A 806 13.79 15.37 16.35
CA ILE A 806 13.21 16.28 17.36
C ILE A 806 12.71 15.45 18.54
N SER A 807 12.86 15.97 19.76
CA SER A 807 12.32 15.33 20.97
C SER A 807 10.83 15.67 21.14
N LYS A 808 10.02 14.71 21.61
CA LYS A 808 8.58 14.91 21.82
C LYS A 808 8.26 16.08 22.74
N GLY A 809 9.05 16.23 23.81
CA GLY A 809 8.88 17.31 24.77
C GLY A 809 8.99 18.72 24.19
N PHE A 810 9.66 18.88 23.04
CA PHE A 810 9.75 20.19 22.38
C PHE A 810 8.44 20.58 21.68
N LEU A 811 7.68 19.61 21.17
CA LEU A 811 6.40 19.87 20.50
C LEU A 811 5.25 20.06 21.49
N THR A 812 5.29 19.36 22.63
CA THR A 812 4.20 19.40 23.62
C THR A 812 4.41 20.48 24.68
N GLY A 813 5.64 20.96 24.90
CA GLY A 813 5.95 21.93 25.96
C GLY A 813 5.88 21.37 27.39
N GLU A 814 5.58 20.08 27.55
CA GLU A 814 5.38 19.41 28.84
C GLU A 814 6.65 18.62 29.26
N VAL A 815 7.70 19.27 29.77
CA VAL A 815 8.84 18.55 30.38
C VAL A 815 9.49 19.31 31.53
N THR A 816 9.99 18.55 32.51
CA THR A 816 10.92 19.00 33.54
C THR A 816 12.22 19.58 32.94
N TYR A 817 12.74 20.65 33.56
CA TYR A 817 13.85 21.47 33.06
C TYR A 817 15.15 20.67 32.75
N ALA A 818 15.41 19.56 33.45
CA ALA A 818 16.68 18.84 33.35
C ALA A 818 16.84 17.98 32.07
N SER A 819 15.78 17.31 31.60
CA SER A 819 15.84 16.45 30.40
C SER A 819 15.58 17.23 29.10
N SER A 820 14.91 18.38 29.19
CA SER A 820 14.68 19.29 28.07
C SER A 820 15.96 20.02 27.63
N VAL A 821 16.86 20.37 28.55
CA VAL A 821 18.12 21.07 28.25
C VAL A 821 19.05 20.23 27.35
N THR A 822 19.17 18.92 27.60
CA THR A 822 20.01 18.03 26.77
C THR A 822 19.40 17.77 25.39
N GLY A 823 18.07 17.66 25.30
CA GLY A 823 17.39 17.57 24.00
C GLY A 823 17.50 18.86 23.18
N LEU A 824 17.42 20.01 23.85
CA LEU A 824 17.51 21.34 23.24
C LEU A 824 18.93 21.64 22.77
N SER A 825 19.97 21.26 23.51
CA SER A 825 21.36 21.47 23.07
C SER A 825 21.68 20.71 21.78
N VAL A 826 21.27 19.44 21.68
CA VAL A 826 21.44 18.62 20.46
C VAL A 826 20.65 19.19 19.29
N PHE A 827 19.43 19.68 19.55
CA PHE A 827 18.62 20.29 18.51
C PHE A 827 19.21 21.62 18.02
N LEU A 828 19.65 22.51 18.93
CA LEU A 828 20.33 23.76 18.57
C LEU A 828 21.62 23.51 17.78
N GLN A 829 22.41 22.50 18.14
CA GLN A 829 23.61 22.13 17.39
C GLN A 829 23.28 21.66 15.97
N ARG A 830 22.16 20.95 15.77
CA ARG A 830 21.67 20.57 14.43
C ARG A 830 21.21 21.78 13.62
N LEU A 831 20.51 22.73 14.25
CA LEU A 831 20.13 23.98 13.59
C LEU A 831 21.35 24.80 13.20
N ARG A 832 22.36 24.88 14.07
CA ARG A 832 23.64 25.52 13.76
C ARG A 832 24.32 24.84 12.57
N ALA A 833 24.45 23.52 12.56
CA ALA A 833 25.05 22.79 11.45
C ALA A 833 24.29 23.02 10.12
N MET A 834 22.96 23.11 10.17
CA MET A 834 22.14 23.43 8.99
C MET A 834 22.38 24.87 8.51
N ARG A 835 22.40 25.84 9.43
CA ARG A 835 22.71 27.25 9.12
C ARG A 835 24.09 27.37 8.50
N ASP A 836 25.09 26.76 9.11
CA ASP A 836 26.48 26.78 8.65
C ASP A 836 26.63 26.14 7.25
N TYR A 837 25.85 25.09 6.96
CA TYR A 837 25.79 24.50 5.61
C TYR A 837 25.30 25.50 4.56
N PHE A 838 24.15 26.16 4.77
CA PHE A 838 23.64 27.13 3.80
C PHE A 838 24.53 28.37 3.67
N VAL A 839 25.14 28.83 4.78
CA VAL A 839 26.08 29.96 4.77
C VAL A 839 27.33 29.62 3.95
N SER A 840 27.91 28.43 4.17
CA SER A 840 29.15 28.01 3.51
C SER A 840 28.97 27.57 2.05
N VAL A 841 27.83 26.97 1.70
CA VAL A 841 27.58 26.44 0.34
C VAL A 841 26.93 27.46 -0.59
N TRP A 842 26.04 28.32 -0.07
CA TRP A 842 25.25 29.23 -0.91
C TRP A 842 25.50 30.70 -0.57
N LEU A 843 25.27 31.12 0.67
CA LEU A 843 25.20 32.54 1.04
C LEU A 843 26.52 33.28 0.75
N LEU A 844 27.65 32.78 1.25
CA LEU A 844 28.95 33.42 1.02
C LEU A 844 29.46 33.23 -0.42
N PRO A 845 29.57 32.00 -0.97
CA PRO A 845 30.22 31.79 -2.26
C PRO A 845 29.35 32.07 -3.49
N LYS A 846 28.01 31.97 -3.39
CA LYS A 846 27.09 32.07 -4.54
C LYS A 846 26.19 33.30 -4.50
N PHE A 847 25.97 33.88 -3.33
CA PHE A 847 25.17 35.10 -3.20
C PHE A 847 26.05 36.36 -3.10
N PHE A 848 26.95 36.45 -2.11
CA PHE A 848 27.81 37.63 -1.92
C PHE A 848 29.02 37.70 -2.87
N LYS A 849 29.79 36.62 -3.01
CA LYS A 849 31.04 36.60 -3.80
C LYS A 849 30.87 36.99 -5.28
N PRO A 850 29.81 36.57 -6.00
CA PRO A 850 29.65 36.97 -7.41
C PRO A 850 29.42 38.46 -7.59
N ILE A 851 28.71 39.13 -6.68
CA ILE A 851 28.49 40.59 -6.74
C ILE A 851 29.80 41.33 -6.53
N ALA A 852 30.62 40.89 -5.55
CA ALA A 852 31.96 41.43 -5.39
C ALA A 852 32.82 41.26 -6.66
N LYS A 853 32.65 40.15 -7.40
CA LYS A 853 33.34 39.90 -8.67
C LYS A 853 32.84 40.80 -9.80
N ILE A 854 31.52 41.00 -9.92
CA ILE A 854 30.90 41.84 -10.94
C ILE A 854 31.26 43.33 -10.72
N ASN A 855 31.21 43.79 -9.47
CA ASN A 855 31.50 45.18 -9.10
C ASN A 855 33.00 45.47 -8.88
N GLY A 856 33.86 44.43 -8.92
CA GLY A 856 35.31 44.58 -8.78
C GLY A 856 35.79 44.92 -7.36
N TRP A 857 35.07 44.49 -6.32
CA TRP A 857 35.39 44.75 -4.91
C TRP A 857 36.50 43.82 -4.40
N VAL A 858 37.74 44.32 -4.40
CA VAL A 858 38.94 43.57 -4.00
C VAL A 858 39.55 44.18 -2.72
N LYS A 859 39.96 43.32 -1.78
CA LYS A 859 40.69 43.68 -0.57
C LYS A 859 42.03 44.33 -0.96
N ARG A 860 42.29 45.50 -0.39
CA ARG A 860 43.56 46.24 -0.56
C ARG A 860 44.59 45.72 0.44
N ASP A 861 45.85 45.76 0.05
CA ASP A 861 46.94 45.40 0.97
C ASP A 861 47.20 46.51 2.00
N LYS A 862 47.69 46.16 3.20
CA LYS A 862 48.03 47.17 4.23
C LYS A 862 49.12 48.14 3.74
N ASN A 863 50.09 47.61 2.99
CA ASN A 863 51.16 48.42 2.38
C ASN A 863 50.65 49.33 1.25
N GLU A 864 49.60 48.93 0.51
CA GLU A 864 49.00 49.75 -0.56
C GLU A 864 48.15 50.90 -0.01
N LEU A 865 47.50 50.68 1.14
CA LEU A 865 46.74 51.71 1.86
C LEU A 865 47.67 52.79 2.43
N GLU A 866 48.83 52.39 2.99
CA GLU A 866 49.83 53.32 3.54
C GLU A 866 50.55 54.14 2.47
N HIS A 867 50.89 53.53 1.32
CA HIS A 867 51.76 54.15 0.30
C HIS A 867 51.01 54.69 -0.94
N ARG A 868 49.67 54.61 -0.98
CA ARG A 868 48.78 55.20 -2.01
C ARG A 868 49.08 54.85 -3.48
N TYR A 869 49.72 53.72 -3.79
CA TYR A 869 49.90 53.24 -5.16
C TYR A 869 48.96 52.07 -5.48
N ARG A 870 48.50 51.96 -6.74
CA ARG A 870 47.58 50.91 -7.21
C ARG A 870 48.28 49.94 -8.15
N ILE A 871 48.37 48.67 -7.76
CA ILE A 871 48.86 47.59 -8.64
C ILE A 871 47.67 47.04 -9.43
N LYS A 872 47.74 47.07 -10.78
CA LYS A 872 46.82 46.30 -11.63
C LYS A 872 47.27 44.84 -11.64
N ARG A 873 46.53 43.98 -10.94
CA ARG A 873 46.78 42.52 -10.89
C ARG A 873 45.92 41.78 -11.92
N SER A 874 46.39 40.61 -12.33
CA SER A 874 45.64 39.74 -13.25
C SER A 874 44.49 39.01 -12.52
N GLN A 875 43.41 38.64 -13.24
CA GLN A 875 42.27 37.92 -12.64
C GLN A 875 42.67 36.59 -11.97
N ARG A 876 43.72 35.92 -12.45
CA ARG A 876 44.21 34.65 -11.88
C ARG A 876 44.90 34.84 -10.53
N GLU A 877 45.66 35.92 -10.34
CA GLU A 877 46.30 36.22 -9.05
C GLU A 877 45.26 36.54 -7.97
N ILE A 878 44.21 37.30 -8.32
CA ILE A 878 43.12 37.67 -7.41
C ILE A 878 42.31 36.44 -6.94
N GLU A 879 42.08 35.46 -7.84
CA GLU A 879 41.39 34.21 -7.50
C GLU A 879 42.24 33.28 -6.63
N THR A 880 43.55 33.20 -6.88
CA THR A 880 44.48 32.33 -6.13
C THR A 880 44.67 32.81 -4.70
N GLU A 881 44.68 34.12 -4.48
CA GLU A 881 44.84 34.75 -3.16
C GLU A 881 43.50 35.03 -2.44
N ASN A 882 42.36 34.66 -3.05
CA ASN A 882 40.99 34.83 -2.52
C ASN A 882 40.71 36.24 -1.95
N ARG A 883 41.19 37.29 -2.63
CA ARG A 883 41.15 38.69 -2.16
C ARG A 883 39.79 39.38 -2.34
N TRP A 884 38.71 38.68 -2.68
CA TRP A 884 37.40 39.31 -2.84
C TRP A 884 36.85 39.77 -1.48
N ILE A 885 36.22 40.95 -1.44
CA ILE A 885 35.54 41.44 -0.24
C ILE A 885 34.25 40.64 -0.08
N VAL A 886 34.25 39.70 0.87
CA VAL A 886 33.08 38.88 1.24
C VAL A 886 32.76 39.17 2.70
N PRO A 887 31.53 39.55 3.05
CA PRO A 887 31.17 39.86 4.43
C PRO A 887 31.16 38.60 5.30
N LYS A 888 31.49 38.78 6.57
CA LYS A 888 31.18 37.86 7.66
C LYS A 888 29.81 38.22 8.22
N ILE A 889 29.04 37.20 8.57
CA ILE A 889 27.66 37.36 9.04
C ILE A 889 27.63 37.09 10.53
N GLU A 890 27.33 38.13 11.32
CA GLU A 890 27.09 38.02 12.76
C GLU A 890 25.58 37.98 13.01
N TRP A 891 25.07 36.80 13.35
CA TRP A 891 23.65 36.60 13.66
C TRP A 891 23.34 37.10 15.07
N GLN A 892 22.25 37.87 15.23
CA GLN A 892 21.80 38.33 16.55
C GLN A 892 21.47 37.15 17.48
N LYS A 893 20.88 36.08 16.93
CA LYS A 893 20.59 34.86 17.68
C LYS A 893 21.78 33.90 17.61
N SER A 894 22.50 33.76 18.72
CA SER A 894 23.48 32.69 18.89
C SER A 894 22.75 31.35 19.07
N LEU A 895 23.09 30.36 18.25
CA LEU A 895 22.58 28.98 18.36
C LEU A 895 23.53 28.12 19.22
N ASP A 896 24.38 28.77 20.02
CA ASP A 896 25.42 28.14 20.81
C ASP A 896 24.90 27.87 22.20
N HIS A 897 24.66 26.59 22.51
CA HIS A 897 24.34 26.16 23.87
C HIS A 897 25.55 26.30 24.82
N THR A 898 26.73 26.56 24.27
CA THR A 898 28.02 26.67 24.98
C THR A 898 28.23 28.05 25.56
N THR A 899 27.21 28.69 26.14
CA THR A 899 27.48 29.59 27.26
C THR A 899 27.93 28.71 28.41
N ASN A 900 29.23 28.43 28.41
CA ASN A 900 30.02 27.62 29.31
C ASN A 900 29.90 28.08 30.78
N SER A 901 28.72 28.09 31.40
CA SER A 901 28.59 28.35 32.84
C SER A 901 29.46 27.38 33.65
N GLU A 902 29.49 26.11 33.24
CA GLU A 902 30.28 25.07 33.88
C GLU A 902 31.78 25.16 33.57
N LEU A 903 32.17 25.48 32.33
CA LEU A 903 33.59 25.58 31.93
C LEU A 903 34.22 26.89 32.43
N ILE A 904 33.46 27.99 32.43
CA ILE A 904 33.84 29.26 33.08
C ILE A 904 33.91 29.06 34.59
N GLY A 905 32.95 28.33 35.19
CA GLY A 905 32.98 27.95 36.59
C GLY A 905 34.20 27.08 36.93
N ALA A 906 34.52 26.08 36.11
CA ALA A 906 35.71 25.24 36.26
C ALA A 906 37.03 26.03 36.06
N MET A 907 37.05 26.98 35.13
CA MET A 907 38.19 27.88 34.96
C MET A 907 38.34 28.81 36.16
N GLN A 908 37.26 29.36 36.68
CA GLN A 908 37.27 30.20 37.89
C GLN A 908 37.70 29.40 39.13
N THR A 909 37.28 28.14 39.28
CA THR A 909 37.73 27.28 40.38
C THR A 909 39.19 26.87 40.24
N LEU A 910 39.66 26.56 39.03
CA LEU A 910 41.08 26.26 38.77
C LEU A 910 41.97 27.50 38.92
N GLU A 911 41.47 28.71 38.64
CA GLU A 911 42.13 29.97 38.99
C GLU A 911 42.17 30.20 40.50
N GLY A 912 41.08 29.87 41.20
CA GLY A 912 41.03 29.85 42.66
C GLY A 912 42.02 28.85 43.29
N MET A 913 42.36 27.77 42.56
CA MET A 913 43.39 26.79 42.92
C MET A 913 44.80 27.17 42.44
N GLY A 914 44.99 28.35 41.82
CA GLY A 914 46.30 28.91 41.47
C GLY A 914 46.79 28.66 40.04
N ILE A 915 45.99 28.03 39.17
CA ILE A 915 46.35 27.80 37.76
C ILE A 915 45.92 29.01 36.93
N LYS A 916 46.89 29.76 36.38
CA LYS A 916 46.61 30.95 35.56
C LYS A 916 46.34 30.57 34.11
N PHE A 917 45.17 30.93 33.58
CA PHE A 917 44.86 30.80 32.16
C PHE A 917 45.24 32.08 31.40
N SER A 918 45.76 31.92 30.17
CA SER A 918 46.01 33.07 29.30
C SER A 918 44.69 33.76 28.92
N LYS A 919 44.72 35.07 28.73
CA LYS A 919 43.52 35.84 28.32
C LYS A 919 42.98 35.31 26.99
N THR A 920 43.84 34.99 26.03
CA THR A 920 43.45 34.33 24.77
C THR A 920 42.68 33.03 24.99
N THR A 921 43.09 32.19 25.95
CA THR A 921 42.36 30.95 26.31
C THR A 921 41.00 31.25 26.95
N LYS A 922 40.88 32.29 27.77
CA LYS A 922 39.59 32.70 28.37
C LYS A 922 38.61 33.24 27.34
N TYR A 923 39.07 34.11 26.44
CA TYR A 923 38.23 34.63 25.37
C TYR A 923 37.86 33.54 24.37
N ALA A 924 38.77 32.60 24.08
CA ALA A 924 38.47 31.42 23.27
C ALA A 924 37.41 30.52 23.93
N ALA A 925 37.42 30.37 25.26
CA ALA A 925 36.39 29.62 25.99
C ALA A 925 35.00 30.28 25.93
N VAL A 926 34.94 31.58 25.65
CA VAL A 926 33.73 32.37 25.39
C VAL A 926 33.41 32.46 23.88
N GLY A 927 34.23 31.83 23.02
CA GLY A 927 34.04 31.81 21.57
C GLY A 927 34.46 33.10 20.85
N LYS A 928 35.15 34.02 21.53
CA LYS A 928 35.66 35.28 20.96
C LYS A 928 37.17 35.22 20.75
N LYS A 929 37.66 35.83 19.67
CA LYS A 929 39.10 36.02 19.47
C LYS A 929 39.56 37.28 20.20
N PHE A 930 40.63 37.16 20.99
CA PHE A 930 41.14 38.25 21.82
C PHE A 930 41.58 39.47 21.01
N GLU A 931 42.24 39.24 19.87
CA GLU A 931 42.72 40.31 18.97
C GLU A 931 41.56 41.10 18.34
N ASP A 932 40.51 40.40 17.90
CA ASP A 932 39.32 41.02 17.31
C ASP A 932 38.56 41.87 18.34
N GLU A 933 38.49 41.42 19.60
CA GLU A 933 37.81 42.15 20.67
C GLU A 933 38.60 43.40 21.11
N ILE A 934 39.93 43.33 21.14
CA ILE A 934 40.76 44.52 21.40
C ILE A 934 40.54 45.56 20.30
N ASN A 935 40.52 45.15 19.04
CA ASN A 935 40.27 46.08 17.93
C ASN A 935 38.88 46.72 18.03
N LYS A 936 37.83 45.93 18.37
CA LYS A 936 36.48 46.46 18.62
C LYS A 936 36.45 47.44 19.79
N ILE A 937 37.17 47.17 20.88
CA ILE A 937 37.27 48.09 22.02
C ILE A 937 37.97 49.40 21.63
N VAL A 938 39.00 49.34 20.78
CA VAL A 938 39.68 50.54 20.27
C VAL A 938 38.74 51.32 19.34
N GLU A 939 38.05 50.64 18.43
CA GLU A 939 37.03 51.25 17.55
C GLU A 939 35.90 51.89 18.37
N GLU A 940 35.39 51.22 19.40
CA GLU A 940 34.38 51.76 20.34
C GLU A 940 34.92 52.98 21.09
N GLN A 941 36.15 52.96 21.57
CA GLN A 941 36.77 54.13 22.22
C GLN A 941 36.96 55.31 21.26
N GLU A 942 37.26 55.05 19.99
CA GLU A 942 37.33 56.08 18.95
C GLU A 942 35.94 56.63 18.61
N LEU A 943 34.92 55.77 18.58
CA LEU A 943 33.52 56.14 18.35
C LEU A 943 32.95 56.95 19.52
N GLU A 944 33.23 56.54 20.76
CA GLU A 944 32.88 57.29 21.97
C GLU A 944 33.58 58.65 22.05
N LYS A 945 34.84 58.74 21.56
CA LYS A 945 35.55 60.02 21.45
C LYS A 945 34.92 60.93 20.38
N LYS A 946 34.50 60.37 19.25
CA LYS A 946 33.77 61.12 18.20
C LYS A 946 32.40 61.59 18.69
N ILE A 947 31.63 60.72 19.34
CA ILE A 947 30.34 61.09 19.94
C ILE A 947 30.52 62.17 21.02
N LYS A 948 31.55 62.10 21.86
CA LYS A 948 31.88 63.17 22.82
C LYS A 948 32.25 64.48 22.13
N GLN A 949 33.03 64.44 21.04
CA GLN A 949 33.35 65.63 20.26
C GLN A 949 32.12 66.24 19.59
N ASP A 950 31.19 65.42 19.09
CA ASP A 950 29.95 65.91 18.48
C ASP A 950 29.02 66.54 19.54
N ILE A 951 28.93 65.96 20.74
CA ILE A 951 28.18 66.53 21.88
C ILE A 951 28.79 67.86 22.37
N ASP A 952 30.12 68.02 22.30
CA ASP A 952 30.81 69.25 22.69
C ASP A 952 30.75 70.37 21.61
N THR A 953 30.18 70.10 20.42
CA THR A 953 30.08 71.06 19.31
C THR A 953 28.69 71.67 19.08
N GLU A 954 27.67 71.31 19.85
CA GLU A 954 26.38 72.01 19.81
C GLU A 954 26.47 73.36 20.56
N PRO A 955 26.13 74.51 19.94
CA PRO A 955 26.18 75.80 20.61
C PRO A 955 25.02 75.93 21.62
N PRO A 956 25.22 76.62 22.76
CA PRO A 956 24.24 76.68 23.83
C PRO A 956 23.00 77.51 23.42
N PRO A 957 21.78 77.11 23.84
CA PRO A 957 20.60 77.94 23.67
C PRO A 957 20.65 79.13 24.67
N VAL A 958 20.40 80.31 24.13
CA VAL A 958 20.38 81.58 24.84
C VAL A 958 18.98 81.86 25.41
N GLY A 959 18.89 82.03 26.73
CA GLY A 959 18.11 83.13 27.33
C GLY A 959 16.77 82.85 28.03
N ALA A 960 16.70 83.30 29.29
CA ALA A 960 15.55 83.65 30.14
C ALA A 960 14.77 82.49 30.80
N GLY A 961 14.49 82.44 32.11
CA GLY A 961 14.67 83.34 33.24
C GLY A 961 13.62 82.97 34.32
N GLY A 962 13.96 83.03 35.61
CA GLY A 962 12.96 83.03 36.70
C GLY A 962 13.04 81.91 37.75
N ALA A 963 13.54 82.29 38.93
CA ALA A 963 13.57 81.65 40.26
C ALA A 963 12.17 81.32 40.88
N PRO A 964 12.03 80.71 42.11
CA PRO A 964 12.88 79.75 42.85
C PRO A 964 12.02 78.68 43.65
N PRO A 965 12.37 78.13 44.85
CA PRO A 965 12.42 76.68 45.08
C PRO A 965 11.48 76.16 46.19
N ILE A 966 11.02 74.90 46.14
CA ILE A 966 10.36 74.27 47.31
C ILE A 966 10.89 72.85 47.53
N GLY A 967 11.27 72.57 48.78
CA GLY A 967 12.07 71.42 49.19
C GLY A 967 11.29 70.12 49.48
N GLY A 968 12.06 69.02 49.43
CA GLY A 968 12.00 67.90 50.40
C GLY A 968 11.25 66.62 49.99
N PRO A 969 11.46 65.50 50.72
CA PRO A 969 12.68 64.70 50.74
C PRO A 969 12.44 63.18 50.47
N LYS A 970 13.53 62.44 50.19
CA LYS A 970 13.60 60.96 50.05
C LYS A 970 13.10 60.20 51.28
N PRO A 971 12.72 58.92 51.11
CA PRO A 971 13.27 57.88 52.00
C PRO A 971 13.87 56.65 51.27
N PRO A 972 14.59 55.78 52.02
CA PRO A 972 15.70 54.96 51.53
C PRO A 972 15.39 53.45 51.37
N MET A 973 16.39 52.71 50.86
CA MET A 973 16.46 51.24 50.78
C MET A 973 16.27 50.52 52.13
N PRO A 974 15.89 49.22 52.08
CA PRO A 974 16.49 48.24 52.99
C PRO A 974 16.89 46.91 52.30
N PRO A 975 17.99 46.27 52.73
CA PRO A 975 18.13 44.80 52.88
C PRO A 975 17.96 44.43 54.38
N PRO A 976 18.13 43.18 54.88
CA PRO A 976 17.93 41.83 54.34
C PRO A 976 17.01 40.93 55.24
N GLY A 977 16.60 39.76 54.74
CA GLY A 977 16.46 38.53 55.54
C GLY A 977 15.08 38.08 56.05
N GLY A 978 14.93 36.75 56.23
CA GLY A 978 13.95 36.14 57.13
C GLY A 978 12.94 35.20 56.47
N GLY A 979 13.18 33.89 56.59
CA GLY A 979 12.33 32.85 55.99
C GLY A 979 11.03 32.48 56.73
N GLY A 980 10.23 31.68 56.03
CA GLY A 980 9.43 30.59 56.60
C GLY A 980 7.92 30.82 56.82
N LEU A 981 7.10 30.17 55.97
CA LEU A 981 5.82 29.45 56.24
C LEU A 981 4.63 30.17 56.94
N PRO A 982 3.37 29.69 56.78
CA PRO A 982 2.72 29.02 55.65
C PRO A 982 1.27 29.50 55.37
N LYS A 983 0.74 29.26 54.17
CA LYS A 983 -0.63 28.80 53.90
C LYS A 983 -0.72 28.30 52.47
#